data_AF-A0A2P4YQD6-F1
#
_entry.id   AF-A0A2P4YQD6-F1
#
_cell.length_a   1.000
_cell.length_b   1.000
_cell.length_c   1.000
_cell.angle_alpha   90.00
_cell.angle_beta   90.00
_cell.angle_gamma   90.00
#
_symmetry.space_group_name_H-M   'P 1'
#
loop_
_entity.id
_entity.type
_entity.pdbx_description
1 polymer ?
#
loop_
_entity_poly.entity_id
_entity_poly.type
_entity_poly.pdbx_seq_one_letter_code
_entity_poly.pdbx_strand_id
1 'polypeptide(L)'
;MGEYFLSLYDVPSSKSWVWLAMVFLLATYVIFLFFGVLVLEYKRYESPEHITLTTENTEPVATDEYALAMTPTTGRKTPATDAQTNDTVALNVRATTKKFEPVIIAFKDLWYSVPDPHNPKESLTLLKGISGYALPGSITALMGSTGAGKTTLMDVIAGRKTGGTIQGKILLNGYEASDLAIRRCTGYCEQMDIHSDASTIREALVFSAFLRQDSSVPDSQKYDSVEECLELLDLQSVADEIVRGSPTERMKRLTIGVELAADPRVLFLDEPTSGLDARSAKLIMDGVRKVADTGRTIVCTIHQPSTEVFMLFDKLLLLKRGGQTVYFGDLGKRAQTMVDYFEAIPGVSPLPLGYNPATWMLECIGAGVNHAHDNPADFVDVFNMSELSRDMNAQLESEGVSVPAPGSTELVFAKKRAANSWTQMTALVGRFMNLYWRTPSYNLTRFAIAPLLGLLFGLIYVSVSYTSYQGVNAGVGMVFMTTLFNGVVAFNSVLPITSQDREAFYRERAAQTYNSLWYFVGSTVAEVPYVFVSMLLYTVIFYWLVGFTGFGTAVLYWINTSFLVLLQTYLGQLLVYALPSVEFAALLGVMLNSILFLFMGFNPPASVIPSGYKWLYTITPQRYSLAILVALDFSKCDDLPTFDTTIQQYVNVNGDLGCQPMTNPPVDIDHITIKEYVESVFECKHDEIWRNFGIVLAFIVGIRLLALLSLRFINHQKR
;
A
#
# COMPACT_ATOMS: atom_id res chain seq x y z
N MET A 1 -52.85 -26.33 -11.81
CA MET A 1 -51.38 -26.40 -11.95
C MET A 1 -50.70 -25.08 -11.59
N GLY A 2 -50.94 -23.97 -12.28
CA GLY A 2 -50.34 -22.67 -11.94
C GLY A 2 -50.62 -22.20 -10.51
N GLU A 3 -51.89 -22.24 -10.08
CA GLU A 3 -52.28 -21.89 -8.69
C GLU A 3 -51.69 -22.84 -7.65
N TYR A 4 -51.53 -24.13 -7.99
CA TYR A 4 -50.91 -25.13 -7.12
C TYR A 4 -49.41 -24.87 -6.93
N PHE A 5 -48.70 -24.51 -8.00
CA PHE A 5 -47.29 -24.11 -7.90
C PHE A 5 -47.13 -22.78 -7.17
N LEU A 6 -48.02 -21.81 -7.40
CA LEU A 6 -48.01 -20.54 -6.67
C LEU A 6 -48.30 -20.76 -5.18
N SER A 7 -49.24 -21.65 -4.82
CA SER A 7 -49.52 -22.01 -3.43
C SER A 7 -48.38 -22.78 -2.77
N LEU A 8 -47.58 -23.52 -3.54
CA LEU A 8 -46.38 -24.21 -3.03
C LEU A 8 -45.31 -23.21 -2.55
N TYR A 9 -45.29 -22.00 -3.11
CA TYR A 9 -44.35 -20.92 -2.77
C TYR A 9 -45.01 -19.75 -2.04
N ASP A 10 -46.26 -19.90 -1.58
CA ASP A 10 -47.07 -18.88 -0.90
C ASP A 10 -47.18 -17.55 -1.68
N VAL A 11 -47.10 -17.64 -3.02
CA VAL A 11 -47.26 -16.49 -3.91
C VAL A 11 -48.75 -16.30 -4.19
N PRO A 12 -49.34 -15.15 -3.85
CA PRO A 12 -50.77 -14.94 -4.03
C PRO A 12 -51.14 -14.92 -5.52
N SER A 13 -52.17 -15.67 -5.89
CA SER A 13 -52.58 -15.88 -7.29
C SER A 13 -53.37 -14.72 -7.91
N SER A 14 -53.75 -13.70 -7.13
CA SER A 14 -54.61 -12.63 -7.62
C SER A 14 -53.84 -11.59 -8.46
N LYS A 15 -54.44 -11.20 -9.60
CA LYS A 15 -53.84 -10.24 -10.55
C LYS A 15 -53.64 -8.83 -9.97
N SER A 16 -54.28 -8.50 -8.84
CA SER A 16 -54.10 -7.23 -8.15
C SER A 16 -52.70 -7.06 -7.57
N TRP A 17 -52.03 -8.16 -7.19
CA TRP A 17 -50.66 -8.12 -6.68
C TRP A 17 -49.64 -7.66 -7.71
N VAL A 18 -49.90 -7.88 -9.00
CA VAL A 18 -49.01 -7.42 -10.09
C VAL A 18 -48.98 -5.89 -10.14
N TRP A 19 -50.15 -5.24 -10.08
CA TRP A 19 -50.25 -3.77 -10.05
C TRP A 19 -49.69 -3.20 -8.75
N LEU A 20 -49.97 -3.85 -7.62
CA LEU A 20 -49.45 -3.42 -6.32
C LEU A 20 -47.92 -3.53 -6.27
N ALA A 21 -47.32 -4.57 -6.83
CA ALA A 21 -45.87 -4.73 -6.93
C ALA A 21 -45.23 -3.65 -7.83
N MET A 22 -45.84 -3.32 -8.97
CA MET A 22 -45.36 -2.23 -9.83
C MET A 22 -45.42 -0.86 -9.15
N VAL A 23 -46.53 -0.56 -8.46
CA VAL A 23 -46.68 0.67 -7.68
C VAL A 23 -45.69 0.71 -6.53
N PHE A 24 -45.49 -0.40 -5.83
CA PHE A 24 -44.50 -0.51 -4.75
C PHE A 24 -43.08 -0.28 -5.25
N LEU A 25 -42.70 -0.86 -6.40
CA LEU A 25 -41.39 -0.63 -7.02
C LEU A 25 -41.19 0.84 -7.41
N LEU A 26 -42.19 1.47 -8.02
CA LEU A 26 -42.12 2.88 -8.40
C LEU A 26 -42.01 3.78 -7.15
N ALA A 27 -42.83 3.53 -6.13
CA ALA A 27 -42.80 4.27 -4.87
C ALA A 27 -41.44 4.09 -4.18
N THR A 28 -40.92 2.87 -4.12
CA THR A 28 -39.60 2.56 -3.53
C THR A 28 -38.48 3.27 -4.27
N TYR A 29 -38.53 3.30 -5.61
CA TYR A 29 -37.58 4.05 -6.44
C TYR A 29 -37.60 5.55 -6.13
N VAL A 30 -38.79 6.16 -6.07
CA VAL A 30 -38.95 7.59 -5.73
C VAL A 30 -38.46 7.87 -4.31
N ILE A 31 -38.75 6.99 -3.33
CA ILE A 31 -38.28 7.12 -1.95
C ILE A 31 -36.75 7.08 -1.88
N PHE A 32 -36.10 6.13 -2.56
CA PHE A 32 -34.64 6.06 -2.58
C PHE A 32 -33.99 7.26 -3.30
N LEU A 33 -34.60 7.74 -4.39
CA LEU A 33 -34.17 8.99 -5.03
C LEU A 33 -34.30 10.18 -4.08
N PHE A 34 -35.42 10.29 -3.37
CA PHE A 34 -35.64 11.36 -2.39
C PHE A 34 -34.61 11.31 -1.26
N PHE A 35 -34.32 10.13 -0.71
CA PHE A 35 -33.23 9.98 0.27
C PHE A 35 -31.87 10.35 -0.34
N GLY A 36 -31.61 10.01 -1.60
CA GLY A 36 -30.42 10.44 -2.32
C GLY A 36 -30.29 11.97 -2.40
N VAL A 37 -31.38 12.66 -2.75
CA VAL A 37 -31.42 14.13 -2.77
C VAL A 37 -31.19 14.69 -1.37
N LEU A 38 -31.85 14.16 -0.34
CA LEU A 38 -31.63 14.62 1.04
C LEU A 38 -30.18 14.43 1.50
N VAL A 39 -29.55 13.30 1.19
CA VAL A 39 -28.14 13.06 1.56
C VAL A 39 -27.23 14.03 0.82
N LEU A 40 -27.45 14.29 -0.47
CA LEU A 40 -26.65 15.24 -1.24
C LEU A 40 -26.84 16.69 -0.77
N GLU A 41 -28.07 17.07 -0.40
CA GLU A 41 -28.40 18.42 0.06
C GLU A 41 -27.87 18.70 1.47
N TYR A 42 -27.99 17.73 2.39
CA TYR A 42 -27.73 17.94 3.81
C TYR A 42 -26.43 17.29 4.33
N LYS A 43 -25.77 16.43 3.55
CA LYS A 43 -24.54 15.73 3.97
C LYS A 43 -23.42 15.93 2.94
N ARG A 44 -22.69 17.03 3.11
CA ARG A 44 -21.42 17.25 2.42
C ARG A 44 -20.33 16.39 3.06
N TYR A 45 -19.91 15.34 2.36
CA TYR A 45 -18.62 14.70 2.66
C TYR A 45 -17.54 15.55 1.97
N GLU A 46 -17.08 16.59 2.66
CA GLU A 46 -15.78 17.16 2.33
C GLU A 46 -14.75 16.12 2.80
N SER A 47 -14.14 15.40 1.84
CA SER A 47 -12.81 14.83 2.08
C SER A 47 -11.95 15.96 2.66
N PRO A 48 -11.08 15.74 3.64
CA PRO A 48 -10.16 16.79 4.07
C PRO A 48 -9.17 17.05 2.92
N GLU A 49 -9.58 17.83 1.93
CA GLU A 49 -8.68 18.65 1.14
C GLU A 49 -8.03 19.59 2.13
N HIS A 50 -6.71 19.45 2.25
CA HIS A 50 -5.78 20.42 2.81
C HIS A 50 -6.44 21.61 3.52
N ILE A 51 -6.86 21.41 4.76
CA ILE A 51 -7.21 22.52 5.63
C ILE A 51 -5.89 23.18 5.98
N THR A 52 -5.43 24.10 5.12
CA THR A 52 -4.75 25.29 5.60
C THR A 52 -5.73 25.93 6.57
N LEU A 53 -5.47 25.79 7.87
CA LEU A 53 -6.11 26.61 8.87
C LEU A 53 -5.77 28.05 8.49
N THR A 54 -6.67 28.72 7.78
CA THR A 54 -6.73 30.17 7.81
C THR A 54 -7.00 30.51 9.26
N THR A 55 -5.96 30.94 9.96
CA THR A 55 -6.11 31.70 11.20
C THR A 55 -7.03 32.86 10.89
N GLU A 56 -8.32 32.71 11.21
CA GLU A 56 -9.22 33.84 11.28
C GLU A 56 -8.66 34.76 12.36
N ASN A 57 -8.18 35.91 11.90
CA ASN A 57 -7.92 37.06 12.75
C ASN A 57 -9.25 37.47 13.39
N THR A 58 -9.52 36.95 14.58
CA THR A 58 -10.42 37.61 15.53
C THR A 58 -9.55 38.13 16.67
N GLU A 59 -9.43 39.45 16.70
CA GLU A 59 -8.77 40.20 17.78
C GLU A 59 -9.33 39.75 19.14
N PRO A 60 -8.49 39.44 20.15
CA PRO A 60 -8.98 39.20 21.48
C PRO A 60 -9.25 40.55 22.16
N VAL A 61 -10.54 40.82 22.39
CA VAL A 61 -10.99 41.81 23.36
C VAL A 61 -10.45 41.38 24.73
N ALA A 62 -9.65 42.27 25.33
CA ALA A 62 -9.09 42.11 26.66
C ALA A 62 -10.19 41.90 27.70
N THR A 63 -10.08 40.81 28.46
CA THR A 63 -10.57 40.75 29.85
C THR A 63 -9.58 39.93 30.67
N ASP A 64 -9.01 40.61 31.66
CA ASP A 64 -8.08 40.09 32.66
C ASP A 64 -8.68 38.95 33.47
N GLU A 65 -8.03 37.78 33.48
CA GLU A 65 -7.91 36.92 34.66
C GLU A 65 -6.81 35.87 34.43
N TYR A 66 -5.56 36.23 34.74
CA TYR A 66 -4.43 35.30 34.74
C TYR A 66 -4.43 34.47 36.03
N ALA A 67 -4.76 33.18 35.92
CA ALA A 67 -4.35 32.16 36.88
C ALA A 67 -3.10 31.45 36.33
N LEU A 68 -1.93 31.78 36.90
CA LEU A 68 -0.65 31.13 36.63
C LEU A 68 -0.69 29.66 37.11
N ALA A 69 -0.90 28.73 36.18
CA ALA A 69 -0.57 27.32 36.38
C ALA A 69 0.85 27.05 35.83
N MET A 70 1.83 26.99 36.72
CA MET A 70 3.17 26.48 36.41
C MET A 70 3.11 24.98 36.11
N THR A 71 3.73 24.57 35.01
CA THR A 71 3.90 23.16 34.62
C THR A 71 5.06 22.53 35.42
N PRO A 72 4.93 21.28 35.91
CA PRO A 72 5.99 20.65 36.68
C PRO A 72 7.09 20.13 35.75
N THR A 73 8.29 20.68 35.88
CA THR A 73 9.52 20.11 35.33
C THR A 73 9.94 18.90 36.16
N THR A 74 9.96 17.72 35.54
CA THR A 74 10.58 16.51 36.11
C THR A 74 12.09 16.67 36.17
N GLY A 75 12.57 17.23 37.27
CA GLY A 75 13.97 17.21 37.68
C GLY A 75 14.37 15.84 38.21
N ARG A 76 15.29 15.17 37.51
CA ARG A 76 16.03 14.00 38.01
C ARG A 76 17.00 14.50 39.09
N LYS A 77 16.70 14.22 40.36
CA LYS A 77 17.57 14.57 41.50
C LYS A 77 18.77 13.62 41.55
N THR A 78 19.97 14.18 41.49
CA THR A 78 21.17 13.65 42.16
C THR A 78 21.61 14.68 43.19
N PRO A 79 22.06 14.30 44.41
CA PRO A 79 22.34 15.26 45.47
C PRO A 79 23.72 15.89 45.25
N ALA A 80 23.76 17.22 45.26
CA ALA A 80 25.00 17.97 45.33
C ALA A 80 25.49 18.04 46.77
N THR A 81 26.79 17.84 46.96
CA THR A 81 27.53 18.28 48.14
C THR A 81 28.46 19.41 47.69
N ASP A 82 28.61 20.41 48.55
CA ASP A 82 29.19 21.73 48.34
C ASP A 82 30.56 21.78 47.64
N ALA A 83 30.76 22.78 46.77
CA ALA A 83 31.71 23.90 46.94
C ALA A 83 32.11 24.56 45.61
N GLN A 84 32.22 25.89 45.68
CA GLN A 84 32.66 26.89 44.70
C GLN A 84 33.70 26.45 43.65
N THR A 85 33.52 26.86 42.37
CA THR A 85 34.47 27.66 41.55
C THR A 85 34.06 27.74 40.06
N ASN A 86 34.19 28.94 39.47
CA ASN A 86 34.25 29.30 38.03
C ASN A 86 33.21 28.69 37.06
N ASP A 87 32.20 29.49 36.71
CA ASP A 87 31.24 29.23 35.63
C ASP A 87 31.89 29.28 34.24
N THR A 88 32.58 28.19 33.87
CA THR A 88 32.65 27.76 32.47
C THR A 88 31.42 26.92 32.19
N VAL A 89 30.43 27.48 31.49
CA VAL A 89 29.31 26.71 30.93
C VAL A 89 29.89 25.81 29.84
N ALA A 90 30.21 24.57 30.20
CA ALA A 90 30.60 23.55 29.24
C ALA A 90 29.37 23.21 28.38
N LEU A 91 29.26 23.90 27.24
CA LEU A 91 28.44 23.42 26.13
C LEU A 91 29.04 22.08 25.70
N ASN A 92 28.43 20.98 26.16
CA ASN A 92 28.65 19.66 25.60
C ASN A 92 28.11 19.68 24.17
N VAL A 93 28.88 20.27 23.25
CA VAL A 93 28.74 20.00 21.84
C VAL A 93 29.07 18.52 21.71
N ARG A 94 28.05 17.67 21.59
CA ARG A 94 28.24 16.31 21.10
C ARG A 94 28.94 16.49 19.76
N ALA A 95 30.25 16.30 19.75
CA ALA A 95 30.99 16.21 18.51
C ALA A 95 30.34 15.05 17.75
N THR A 96 29.61 15.37 16.69
CA THR A 96 29.13 14.39 15.73
C THR A 96 30.37 13.82 15.06
N THR A 97 30.99 12.84 15.71
CA THR A 97 32.00 11.98 15.11
C THR A 97 31.43 11.52 13.78
N LYS A 98 32.10 11.83 12.67
CA LYS A 98 31.69 11.39 11.32
C LYS A 98 31.49 9.87 11.36
N LYS A 99 30.23 9.43 11.46
CA LYS A 99 29.85 8.02 11.69
C LYS A 99 30.04 7.15 10.45
N PHE A 100 30.19 7.75 9.28
CA PHE A 100 30.31 7.05 8.00
C PHE A 100 31.44 7.63 7.13
N GLU A 101 31.99 6.79 6.25
CA GLU A 101 32.96 7.19 5.23
C GLU A 101 32.22 7.94 4.10
N PRO A 102 32.59 9.19 3.80
CA PRO A 102 31.98 9.97 2.73
C PRO A 102 32.12 9.29 1.36
N VAL A 103 31.13 9.46 0.48
CA VAL A 103 31.11 8.81 -0.85
C VAL A 103 30.94 9.83 -1.95
N ILE A 104 31.93 9.92 -2.84
CA ILE A 104 31.85 10.64 -4.10
C ILE A 104 31.15 9.74 -5.11
N ILE A 105 30.15 10.27 -5.80
CA ILE A 105 29.55 9.64 -6.98
C ILE A 105 30.06 10.34 -8.23
N ALA A 106 30.55 9.57 -9.19
CA ALA A 106 30.97 10.08 -10.49
C ALA A 106 30.38 9.24 -11.61
N PHE A 107 30.13 9.86 -12.75
CA PHE A 107 29.69 9.20 -13.96
C PHE A 107 30.46 9.76 -15.15
N LYS A 108 30.91 8.86 -16.03
CA LYS A 108 31.74 9.19 -17.18
C LYS A 108 31.16 8.60 -18.45
N ASP A 109 30.96 9.47 -19.44
CA ASP A 109 30.44 9.15 -20.77
C ASP A 109 29.17 8.29 -20.70
N LEU A 110 28.19 8.73 -19.90
CA LEU A 110 26.98 7.97 -19.64
C LEU A 110 25.97 8.14 -20.78
N TRP A 111 25.61 7.04 -21.43
CA TRP A 111 24.55 6.96 -22.43
C TRP A 111 23.43 6.05 -21.95
N TYR A 112 22.20 6.40 -22.29
CA TYR A 112 21.03 5.58 -21.99
C TYR A 112 20.06 5.57 -23.16
N SER A 113 19.72 4.36 -23.62
CA SER A 113 18.83 4.15 -24.75
C SER A 113 17.71 3.17 -24.40
N VAL A 114 16.51 3.46 -24.90
CA VAL A 114 15.33 2.61 -24.75
C VAL A 114 14.80 2.18 -26.12
N PRO A 115 14.13 1.02 -26.26
CA PRO A 115 13.44 0.68 -27.49
C PRO A 115 12.40 1.74 -27.84
N ASP A 116 12.32 2.13 -29.11
CA ASP A 116 11.32 3.10 -29.56
C ASP A 116 9.90 2.49 -29.38
N PRO A 117 8.96 3.19 -28.71
CA PRO A 117 7.59 2.71 -28.53
C PRO A 117 6.84 2.42 -29.84
N HIS A 118 7.18 3.12 -30.92
CA HIS A 118 6.56 2.98 -32.23
C HIS A 118 7.26 1.95 -33.12
N ASN A 119 8.58 1.77 -32.95
CA ASN A 119 9.35 0.78 -33.68
C ASN A 119 10.36 0.07 -32.74
N PRO A 120 10.01 -1.07 -32.14
CA PRO A 120 10.88 -1.77 -31.18
C PRO A 120 12.25 -2.22 -31.72
N LYS A 121 12.46 -2.15 -33.05
CA LYS A 121 13.75 -2.43 -33.69
C LYS A 121 14.71 -1.24 -33.66
N GLU A 122 14.19 -0.04 -33.41
CA GLU A 122 14.96 1.19 -33.26
C GLU A 122 15.10 1.54 -31.79
N SER A 123 16.22 2.18 -31.43
CA SER A 123 16.50 2.61 -30.07
C SER A 123 16.47 4.13 -29.98
N LEU A 124 15.63 4.67 -29.10
CA LEU A 124 15.62 6.08 -28.75
C LEU A 124 16.68 6.35 -27.68
N THR A 125 17.69 7.14 -28.02
CA THR A 125 18.73 7.56 -27.06
C THR A 125 18.25 8.76 -26.25
N LEU A 126 18.09 8.58 -24.94
CA LEU A 126 17.57 9.59 -24.02
C LEU A 126 18.67 10.40 -23.32
N LEU A 127 19.85 9.81 -23.10
CA LEU A 127 21.03 10.46 -22.52
C LEU A 127 22.23 10.24 -23.44
N LYS A 128 23.01 11.28 -23.69
CA LYS A 128 24.10 11.27 -24.68
C LYS A 128 25.42 11.77 -24.07
N GLY A 129 26.26 10.84 -23.63
CA GLY A 129 27.63 11.12 -23.19
C GLY A 129 27.74 12.04 -21.98
N ILE A 130 26.85 11.88 -21.00
CA ILE A 130 26.82 12.75 -19.82
C ILE A 130 27.95 12.37 -18.88
N SER A 131 28.78 13.35 -18.51
CA SER A 131 29.84 13.20 -17.51
C SER A 131 29.65 14.22 -16.38
N GLY A 132 30.05 13.85 -15.17
CA GLY A 132 29.91 14.71 -13.99
C GLY A 132 30.15 13.95 -12.69
N TYR A 133 30.16 14.67 -11.58
CA TYR A 133 30.39 14.11 -10.25
C TYR A 133 29.65 14.91 -9.16
N ALA A 134 29.43 14.31 -7.99
CA ALA A 134 28.90 14.99 -6.81
C ALA A 134 29.74 14.66 -5.58
N LEU A 135 30.04 15.69 -4.79
CA LEU A 135 30.99 15.60 -3.68
C LEU A 135 30.28 15.51 -2.32
N PRO A 136 30.88 14.84 -1.34
CA PRO A 136 30.38 14.84 0.02
C PRO A 136 30.37 16.23 0.64
N GLY A 137 29.34 16.52 1.43
CA GLY A 137 29.17 17.86 2.01
C GLY A 137 28.60 18.88 1.03
N SER A 138 28.24 18.47 -0.20
CA SER A 138 27.67 19.36 -1.21
C SER A 138 26.30 18.90 -1.71
N ILE A 139 25.49 19.85 -2.16
CA ILE A 139 24.23 19.63 -2.86
C ILE A 139 24.42 19.95 -4.33
N THR A 140 24.26 18.94 -5.18
CA THR A 140 24.31 19.07 -6.63
C THR A 140 22.90 19.13 -7.20
N ALA A 141 22.54 20.25 -7.82
CA ALA A 141 21.27 20.43 -8.51
C ALA A 141 21.34 19.86 -9.93
N LEU A 142 20.35 19.06 -10.30
CA LEU A 142 20.09 18.59 -11.65
C LEU A 142 18.90 19.36 -12.24
N MET A 143 19.18 20.25 -13.19
CA MET A 143 18.18 21.12 -13.81
C MET A 143 18.16 20.99 -15.34
N GLY A 144 17.14 21.54 -15.97
CA GLY A 144 16.92 21.44 -17.41
C GLY A 144 15.45 21.48 -17.77
N SER A 145 15.14 21.60 -19.06
CA SER A 145 13.77 21.61 -19.56
C SER A 145 13.02 20.31 -19.27
N THR A 146 11.68 20.35 -19.34
CA THR A 146 10.86 19.14 -19.34
C THR A 146 11.25 18.25 -20.52
N GLY A 147 11.51 16.97 -20.27
CA GLY A 147 12.03 16.05 -21.29
C GLY A 147 13.54 16.14 -21.57
N ALA A 148 14.31 16.91 -20.78
CA ALA A 148 15.77 16.93 -20.87
C ALA A 148 16.46 15.64 -20.36
N GLY A 149 15.72 14.73 -19.74
CA GLY A 149 16.27 13.48 -19.20
C GLY A 149 16.79 13.58 -17.76
N LYS A 150 16.36 14.58 -16.98
CA LYS A 150 16.77 14.78 -15.57
C LYS A 150 16.49 13.56 -14.68
N THR A 151 15.22 13.19 -14.54
CA THR A 151 14.79 12.00 -13.77
C THR A 151 15.38 10.73 -14.37
N THR A 152 15.50 10.65 -15.70
CA THR A 152 16.17 9.52 -16.38
C THR A 152 17.63 9.37 -15.94
N LEU A 153 18.40 10.46 -15.92
CA LEU A 153 19.78 10.46 -15.46
C LEU A 153 19.87 10.06 -13.99
N MET A 154 19.02 10.64 -13.14
CA MET A 154 18.99 10.30 -11.70
C MET A 154 18.68 8.81 -11.49
N ASP A 155 17.70 8.27 -12.19
CA ASP A 155 17.34 6.84 -12.10
C ASP A 155 18.45 5.91 -12.57
N VAL A 156 19.23 6.32 -13.58
CA VAL A 156 20.36 5.53 -14.08
C VAL A 156 21.49 5.53 -13.06
N ILE A 157 21.88 6.69 -12.52
CA ILE A 157 22.96 6.77 -11.51
C ILE A 157 22.56 6.17 -10.16
N ALA A 158 21.26 6.12 -9.85
CA ALA A 158 20.72 5.45 -8.66
C ALA A 158 20.47 3.93 -8.86
N GLY A 159 20.79 3.37 -10.03
CA GLY A 159 20.61 1.93 -10.31
C GLY A 159 19.13 1.49 -10.35
N ARG A 160 18.20 2.41 -10.62
CA ARG A 160 16.75 2.14 -10.63
C ARG A 160 16.23 1.71 -12.01
N LYS A 161 16.91 2.07 -13.11
CA LYS A 161 16.53 1.60 -14.45
C LYS A 161 16.91 0.12 -14.64
N THR A 162 15.89 -0.75 -14.79
CA THR A 162 16.07 -2.19 -15.05
C THR A 162 15.86 -2.59 -16.52
N GLY A 163 15.56 -1.63 -17.39
CA GLY A 163 15.36 -1.84 -18.84
C GLY A 163 16.17 -0.81 -19.63
N GLY A 164 16.26 -1.00 -20.94
CA GLY A 164 17.14 -0.20 -21.81
C GLY A 164 18.60 -0.64 -21.76
N THR A 165 19.45 0.06 -22.50
CA THR A 165 20.91 -0.15 -22.53
C THR A 165 21.60 1.05 -21.90
N ILE A 166 22.47 0.78 -20.92
CA ILE A 166 23.33 1.77 -20.28
C ILE A 166 24.75 1.57 -20.84
N GLN A 167 25.39 2.64 -21.31
CA GLN A 167 26.81 2.66 -21.68
C GLN A 167 27.51 3.76 -20.88
N GLY A 168 28.82 3.64 -20.68
CA GLY A 168 29.59 4.51 -19.80
C GLY A 168 29.88 3.85 -18.45
N LYS A 169 30.39 4.64 -17.49
CA LYS A 169 30.78 4.16 -16.16
C LYS A 169 30.12 4.98 -15.07
N ILE A 170 29.65 4.30 -14.02
CA ILE A 170 29.21 4.89 -12.76
C ILE A 170 30.22 4.44 -11.70
N LEU A 171 30.76 5.39 -10.94
CA LEU A 171 31.87 5.18 -10.02
C LEU A 171 31.47 5.67 -8.61
N LEU A 172 31.88 4.92 -7.60
CA LEU A 172 31.80 5.29 -6.18
C LEU A 172 33.22 5.28 -5.61
N ASN A 173 33.69 6.44 -5.14
CA ASN A 173 35.06 6.61 -4.61
C ASN A 173 36.17 6.11 -5.57
N GLY A 174 35.98 6.26 -6.89
CA GLY A 174 36.92 5.80 -7.93
C GLY A 174 36.77 4.34 -8.36
N TYR A 175 35.91 3.55 -7.73
CA TYR A 175 35.63 2.17 -8.11
C TYR A 175 34.34 2.05 -8.93
N GLU A 176 34.30 1.15 -9.91
CA GLU A 176 33.08 0.93 -10.71
C GLU A 176 31.97 0.35 -9.84
N ALA A 177 30.82 1.00 -9.86
CA ALA A 177 29.76 0.75 -8.91
C ALA A 177 28.89 -0.44 -9.33
N SER A 178 28.84 -1.48 -8.50
CA SER A 178 27.85 -2.56 -8.69
C SER A 178 26.43 -2.07 -8.36
N ASP A 179 25.41 -2.62 -9.03
CA ASP A 179 23.98 -2.32 -8.74
C ASP A 179 23.65 -2.52 -7.25
N LEU A 180 24.22 -3.56 -6.63
CA LEU A 180 24.03 -3.81 -5.21
C LEU A 180 24.69 -2.74 -4.33
N ALA A 181 25.90 -2.29 -4.69
CA ALA A 181 26.57 -1.22 -3.96
C ALA A 181 25.76 0.07 -4.00
N ILE A 182 25.33 0.49 -5.20
CA ILE A 182 24.50 1.70 -5.38
C ILE A 182 23.23 1.61 -4.53
N ARG A 183 22.48 0.50 -4.60
CA ARG A 183 21.24 0.34 -3.83
C ARG A 183 21.44 0.30 -2.32
N ARG A 184 22.60 -0.15 -1.83
CA ARG A 184 22.89 -0.26 -0.39
C ARG A 184 23.49 1.02 0.19
N CYS A 185 24.23 1.79 -0.59
CA CYS A 185 24.87 3.02 -0.13
C CYS A 185 24.04 4.29 -0.39
N THR A 186 23.02 4.22 -1.26
CA THR A 186 22.20 5.37 -1.62
C THR A 186 20.78 5.30 -1.03
N GLY A 187 20.24 6.47 -0.70
CA GLY A 187 18.82 6.68 -0.44
C GLY A 187 18.19 7.40 -1.62
N TYR A 188 16.95 7.07 -1.97
CA TYR A 188 16.24 7.69 -3.10
C TYR A 188 14.85 8.13 -2.65
N CYS A 189 14.63 9.43 -2.60
CA CYS A 189 13.33 10.03 -2.33
C CYS A 189 12.59 10.21 -3.66
N GLU A 190 11.52 9.46 -3.83
CA GLU A 190 10.63 9.57 -4.99
C GLU A 190 9.80 10.85 -4.93
N GLN A 191 9.31 11.29 -6.09
CA GLN A 191 8.43 12.46 -6.20
C GLN A 191 7.11 12.27 -5.44
N MET A 192 6.56 11.05 -5.39
CA MET A 192 5.31 10.74 -4.69
C MET A 192 5.58 10.23 -3.26
N ASP A 193 4.97 10.89 -2.27
CA ASP A 193 5.18 10.59 -0.85
C ASP A 193 4.26 9.47 -0.34
N ILE A 194 4.57 8.22 -0.70
CA ILE A 194 3.71 7.06 -0.39
C ILE A 194 4.19 6.36 0.87
N HIS A 195 3.46 6.41 1.98
CA HIS A 195 3.84 5.74 3.23
C HIS A 195 2.69 4.87 3.77
N SER A 196 2.98 4.05 4.79
CA SER A 196 1.93 3.31 5.48
C SER A 196 1.11 4.25 6.37
N ASP A 197 -0.14 4.49 5.98
CA ASP A 197 -1.05 5.46 6.61
C ASP A 197 -1.23 5.30 8.13
N ALA A 198 -1.21 4.07 8.64
CA ALA A 198 -1.47 3.79 10.06
C ALA A 198 -0.23 3.82 10.96
N SER A 199 0.95 3.99 10.36
CA SER A 199 2.20 4.17 11.12
C SER A 199 2.29 5.60 11.64
N THR A 200 2.97 5.80 12.76
CA THR A 200 3.43 7.14 13.14
C THR A 200 4.68 7.54 12.35
N ILE A 201 5.02 8.83 12.35
CA ILE A 201 6.27 9.33 11.74
C ILE A 201 7.49 8.58 12.33
N ARG A 202 7.56 8.48 13.67
CA ARG A 202 8.64 7.76 14.38
C ARG A 202 8.66 6.28 14.01
N GLU A 203 7.50 5.61 13.97
CA GLU A 203 7.41 4.20 13.58
C GLU A 203 7.90 3.96 12.15
N ALA A 204 7.58 4.84 11.21
CA ALA A 204 8.05 4.75 9.82
C ALA A 204 9.59 4.90 9.73
N LEU A 205 10.17 5.83 10.49
CA LEU A 205 11.63 5.99 10.58
C LEU A 205 12.31 4.79 11.23
N VAL A 206 11.77 4.29 12.35
CA VAL A 206 12.26 3.07 13.03
C VAL A 206 12.18 1.87 12.10
N PHE A 207 11.07 1.71 11.37
CA PHE A 207 10.91 0.63 10.41
C PHE A 207 11.99 0.66 9.33
N SER A 208 12.31 1.85 8.79
CA SER A 208 13.39 2.01 7.81
C SER A 208 14.76 1.70 8.42
N ALA A 209 15.08 2.28 9.58
CA ALA A 209 16.36 2.08 10.27
C ALA A 209 16.63 0.60 10.56
N PHE A 210 15.65 -0.12 11.12
CA PHE A 210 15.80 -1.53 11.49
C PHE A 210 15.95 -2.47 10.28
N LEU A 211 15.38 -2.12 9.13
CA LEU A 211 15.39 -2.97 7.95
C LEU A 211 16.52 -2.66 6.96
N ARG A 212 17.00 -1.41 6.93
CA ARG A 212 17.98 -0.95 5.95
C ARG A 212 19.39 -0.71 6.51
N GLN A 213 19.52 -0.48 7.82
CA GLN A 213 20.83 -0.52 8.47
C GLN A 213 21.28 -1.96 8.71
N ASP A 214 22.59 -2.20 8.72
CA ASP A 214 23.14 -3.55 8.85
C ASP A 214 22.73 -4.21 10.19
N SER A 215 22.58 -5.55 10.16
CA SER A 215 22.29 -6.33 11.37
C SER A 215 23.36 -6.24 12.46
N SER A 216 24.59 -5.85 12.11
CA SER A 216 25.68 -5.62 13.06
C SER A 216 25.55 -4.33 13.87
N VAL A 217 24.74 -3.38 13.40
CA VAL A 217 24.51 -2.12 14.11
C VAL A 217 23.60 -2.37 15.32
N PRO A 218 24.02 -2.00 16.55
CA PRO A 218 23.20 -2.17 17.75
C PRO A 218 21.88 -1.41 17.68
N ASP A 219 20.82 -1.98 18.26
CA ASP A 219 19.49 -1.38 18.24
C ASP A 219 19.46 0.03 18.85
N SER A 220 20.26 0.30 19.90
CA SER A 220 20.38 1.64 20.48
C SER A 220 20.89 2.68 19.47
N GLN A 221 21.88 2.31 18.64
CA GLN A 221 22.40 3.20 17.61
C GLN A 221 21.38 3.44 16.49
N LYS A 222 20.54 2.44 16.16
CA LYS A 222 19.45 2.62 15.20
C LYS A 222 18.42 3.62 15.71
N TYR A 223 18.07 3.56 16.99
CA TYR A 223 17.20 4.56 17.61
C TYR A 223 17.84 5.95 17.66
N ASP A 224 19.14 6.03 17.96
CA ASP A 224 19.88 7.30 17.93
C ASP A 224 19.85 7.92 16.51
N SER A 225 20.01 7.12 15.46
CA SER A 225 19.89 7.61 14.07
C SER A 225 18.48 8.13 13.75
N VAL A 226 17.43 7.49 14.29
CA VAL A 226 16.05 7.98 14.12
C VAL A 226 15.85 9.32 14.79
N GLU A 227 16.36 9.50 16.01
CA GLU A 227 16.25 10.79 16.71
C GLU A 227 17.06 11.89 16.02
N GLU A 228 18.25 11.56 15.51
CA GLU A 228 19.06 12.46 14.66
C GLU A 228 18.28 12.88 13.40
N CYS A 229 17.55 11.96 12.75
CA CYS A 229 16.70 12.28 11.60
C CYS A 229 15.54 13.20 11.97
N LEU A 230 14.89 12.96 13.12
CA LEU A 230 13.79 13.79 13.61
C LEU A 230 14.26 15.21 13.92
N GLU A 231 15.46 15.37 14.47
CA GLU A 231 16.07 16.67 14.75
C GLU A 231 16.47 17.41 13.47
N LEU A 232 17.18 16.74 12.55
CA LEU A 232 17.66 17.35 11.30
C LEU A 232 16.52 17.87 10.41
N LEU A 233 15.38 17.17 10.42
CA LEU A 233 14.21 17.50 9.60
C LEU A 233 13.10 18.23 10.38
N ASP A 234 13.35 18.60 11.64
CA ASP A 234 12.40 19.32 12.48
C ASP A 234 11.03 18.63 12.55
N LEU A 235 11.05 17.33 12.88
CA LEU A 235 9.88 16.45 13.01
C LEU A 235 9.60 16.02 14.46
N GLN A 236 10.40 16.48 15.44
CA GLN A 236 10.30 16.04 16.84
C GLN A 236 8.91 16.28 17.45
N SER A 237 8.29 17.42 17.18
CA SER A 237 6.98 17.81 17.73
C SER A 237 5.83 16.93 17.22
N VAL A 238 5.97 16.36 16.02
CA VAL A 238 4.96 15.56 15.33
C VAL A 238 5.36 14.08 15.21
N ALA A 239 6.44 13.67 15.87
CA ALA A 239 7.05 12.35 15.69
C ALA A 239 6.08 11.19 15.98
N ASP A 240 5.19 11.35 16.95
CA ASP A 240 4.24 10.32 17.38
C ASP A 240 2.83 10.51 16.76
N GLU A 241 2.68 11.44 15.81
CA GLU A 241 1.45 11.59 15.02
C GLU A 241 1.34 10.52 13.93
N ILE A 242 0.12 10.08 13.64
CA ILE A 242 -0.19 9.14 12.56
C ILE A 242 -0.02 9.83 11.20
N VAL A 243 0.59 9.13 10.25
CA VAL A 243 0.87 9.66 8.91
C VAL A 243 -0.40 10.04 8.14
N ARG A 244 -1.47 9.25 8.25
CA ARG A 244 -2.75 9.49 7.57
C ARG A 244 -3.29 10.90 7.82
N GLY A 245 -3.48 11.65 6.74
CA GLY A 245 -4.00 13.03 6.77
C GLY A 245 -2.96 14.10 7.07
N SER A 246 -1.66 13.75 7.08
CA SER A 246 -0.59 14.72 7.26
C SER A 246 -0.49 15.70 6.07
N PRO A 247 -0.16 16.99 6.30
CA PRO A 247 0.11 17.95 5.25
C PRO A 247 1.26 17.51 4.33
N THR A 248 1.21 17.92 3.05
CA THR A 248 2.22 17.57 2.02
C THR A 248 3.64 17.90 2.46
N GLU A 249 3.85 19.05 3.10
CA GLU A 249 5.16 19.45 3.64
C GLU A 249 5.72 18.40 4.63
N ARG A 250 4.90 17.91 5.57
CA ARG A 250 5.33 16.89 6.54
C ARG A 250 5.59 15.56 5.85
N MET A 251 4.78 15.22 4.85
CA MET A 251 4.98 14.01 4.05
C MET A 251 6.31 14.03 3.31
N LYS A 252 6.68 15.17 2.72
CA LYS A 252 7.98 15.37 2.06
C LYS A 252 9.15 15.19 3.04
N ARG A 253 9.07 15.82 4.22
CA ARG A 253 10.07 15.64 5.28
C ARG A 253 10.14 14.19 5.74
N LEU A 254 9.01 13.51 5.91
CA LEU A 254 8.97 12.09 6.27
C LEU A 254 9.62 11.22 5.19
N THR A 255 9.37 11.47 3.90
CA THR A 255 10.01 10.75 2.79
C THR A 255 11.54 10.87 2.85
N ILE A 256 12.04 12.10 3.05
CA ILE A 256 13.48 12.36 3.24
C ILE A 256 13.99 11.64 4.49
N GLY A 257 13.23 11.71 5.59
CA GLY A 257 13.57 11.06 6.86
C GLY A 257 13.65 9.55 6.76
N VAL A 258 12.72 8.90 6.06
CA VAL A 258 12.70 7.44 5.88
C VAL A 258 13.95 6.98 5.12
N GLU A 259 14.36 7.72 4.09
CA GLU A 259 15.61 7.44 3.39
C GLU A 259 16.83 7.74 4.25
N LEU A 260 16.83 8.84 5.01
CA LEU A 260 17.93 9.24 5.91
C LEU A 260 18.12 8.28 7.09
N ALA A 261 17.03 7.72 7.62
CA ALA A 261 17.04 6.77 8.73
C ALA A 261 17.73 5.44 8.36
N ALA A 262 17.85 5.15 7.05
CA ALA A 262 18.65 4.04 6.55
C ALA A 262 20.18 4.29 6.64
N ASP A 263 20.59 5.48 7.08
CA ASP A 263 21.96 5.99 7.11
C ASP A 263 22.67 5.92 5.74
N PRO A 264 22.10 6.53 4.69
CA PRO A 264 22.69 6.52 3.35
C PRO A 264 23.89 7.47 3.30
N ARG A 265 24.85 7.12 2.42
CA ARG A 265 26.04 7.95 2.16
C ARG A 265 25.80 8.96 1.04
N VAL A 266 24.95 8.58 0.08
CA VAL A 266 24.48 9.42 -1.02
C VAL A 266 22.95 9.49 -0.98
N LEU A 267 22.39 10.68 -1.12
CA LEU A 267 20.95 10.90 -1.12
C LEU A 267 20.50 11.51 -2.45
N PHE A 268 19.61 10.80 -3.14
CA PHE A 268 18.92 11.27 -4.33
C PHE A 268 17.55 11.82 -3.95
N LEU A 269 17.24 13.03 -4.41
CA LEU A 269 15.95 13.69 -4.14
C LEU A 269 15.28 14.07 -5.47
N ASP A 270 14.18 13.38 -5.82
CA ASP A 270 13.44 13.70 -7.05
C ASP A 270 12.36 14.75 -6.80
N GLU A 271 12.61 15.98 -7.27
CA GLU A 271 11.76 17.16 -7.12
C GLU A 271 11.20 17.38 -5.69
N PRO A 272 12.07 17.54 -4.67
CA PRO A 272 11.66 17.61 -3.27
C PRO A 272 10.80 18.84 -2.92
N THR A 273 10.78 19.86 -3.79
CA THR A 273 10.03 21.10 -3.61
C THR A 273 8.72 21.15 -4.42
N SER A 274 8.37 20.08 -5.14
CA SER A 274 7.18 20.05 -5.98
C SER A 274 5.89 20.03 -5.14
N GLY A 275 4.89 20.82 -5.56
CA GLY A 275 3.60 20.93 -4.88
C GLY A 275 3.62 21.72 -3.56
N LEU A 276 4.69 22.48 -3.30
CA LEU A 276 4.85 23.30 -2.10
C LEU A 276 4.89 24.79 -2.44
N ASP A 277 4.48 25.62 -1.48
CA ASP A 277 4.73 27.06 -1.54
C ASP A 277 6.21 27.37 -1.26
N ALA A 278 6.66 28.58 -1.61
CA ALA A 278 8.06 28.97 -1.54
C ALA A 278 8.66 28.89 -0.12
N ARG A 279 7.86 29.13 0.94
CA ARG A 279 8.33 29.08 2.32
C ARG A 279 8.57 27.64 2.75
N SER A 280 7.59 26.77 2.52
CA SER A 280 7.69 25.34 2.85
C SER A 280 8.82 24.66 2.06
N ALA A 281 8.97 25.00 0.77
CA ALA A 281 10.07 24.53 -0.07
C ALA A 281 11.44 24.92 0.51
N LYS A 282 11.59 26.18 0.96
CA LYS A 282 12.82 26.63 1.60
C LYS A 282 13.13 25.88 2.89
N LEU A 283 12.13 25.69 3.75
CA LEU A 283 12.31 24.98 5.02
C LEU A 283 12.78 23.53 4.82
N ILE A 284 12.23 22.84 3.81
CA ILE A 284 12.71 21.50 3.43
C ILE A 284 14.15 21.56 2.95
N MET A 285 14.49 22.51 2.08
CA MET A 285 15.84 22.63 1.53
C MET A 285 16.88 23.06 2.58
N ASP A 286 16.49 23.85 3.58
CA ASP A 286 17.32 24.15 4.76
C ASP A 286 17.60 22.86 5.57
N GLY A 287 16.60 21.99 5.73
CA GLY A 287 16.78 20.65 6.30
C GLY A 287 17.76 19.79 5.49
N VAL A 288 17.60 19.78 4.16
CA VAL A 288 18.51 19.06 3.24
C VAL A 288 19.94 19.61 3.33
N ARG A 289 20.12 20.93 3.49
CA ARG A 289 21.43 21.57 3.72
C ARG A 289 22.08 21.08 5.01
N LYS A 290 21.34 21.03 6.12
CA LYS A 290 21.83 20.44 7.37
C LYS A 290 22.27 18.99 7.19
N VAL A 291 21.50 18.20 6.41
CA VAL A 291 21.85 16.81 6.09
C VAL A 291 23.14 16.75 5.25
N ALA A 292 23.32 17.62 4.26
CA ALA A 292 24.55 17.68 3.47
C ALA A 292 25.76 18.02 4.36
N ASP A 293 25.63 18.97 5.29
CA ASP A 293 26.70 19.43 6.18
C ASP A 293 27.26 18.33 7.10
N THR A 294 26.50 17.23 7.31
CA THR A 294 27.01 16.03 7.99
C THR A 294 28.07 15.25 7.19
N GLY A 295 28.32 15.64 5.93
CA GLY A 295 29.27 15.00 5.02
C GLY A 295 28.63 14.00 4.06
N ARG A 296 27.31 14.03 3.88
CA ARG A 296 26.60 13.22 2.87
C ARG A 296 26.67 13.88 1.50
N THR A 297 26.61 13.09 0.45
CA THR A 297 26.53 13.60 -0.93
C THR A 297 25.08 13.68 -1.34
N ILE A 298 24.60 14.86 -1.77
CA ILE A 298 23.19 15.03 -2.16
C ILE A 298 23.11 15.41 -3.63
N VAL A 299 22.26 14.71 -4.37
CA VAL A 299 21.92 15.00 -5.77
C VAL A 299 20.40 15.16 -5.84
N CYS A 300 19.92 16.31 -6.32
CA CYS A 300 18.49 16.54 -6.41
C CYS A 300 18.08 17.10 -7.77
N THR A 301 16.92 16.68 -8.27
CA THR A 301 16.26 17.38 -9.37
C THR A 301 15.41 18.50 -8.83
N ILE A 302 15.43 19.64 -9.52
CA ILE A 302 14.55 20.74 -9.19
C ILE A 302 14.02 21.43 -10.44
N HIS A 303 12.71 21.69 -10.44
CA HIS A 303 12.02 22.37 -11.52
C HIS A 303 11.74 23.82 -11.09
N GLN A 304 12.44 24.78 -11.70
CA GLN A 304 12.26 26.23 -11.49
C GLN A 304 12.18 26.66 -10.00
N PRO A 305 13.29 26.56 -9.24
CA PRO A 305 13.33 26.99 -7.84
C PRO A 305 13.21 28.51 -7.68
N SER A 306 12.76 28.94 -6.51
CA SER A 306 12.90 30.33 -6.08
C SER A 306 14.39 30.70 -5.94
N THR A 307 14.71 31.99 -6.02
CA THR A 307 16.09 32.46 -5.86
C THR A 307 16.69 32.00 -4.54
N GLU A 308 15.93 32.04 -3.44
CA GLU A 308 16.44 31.61 -2.12
C GLU A 308 16.80 30.13 -2.09
N VAL A 309 15.98 29.26 -2.70
CA VAL A 309 16.26 27.83 -2.79
C VAL A 309 17.43 27.56 -3.73
N PHE A 310 17.52 28.28 -4.85
CA PHE A 310 18.60 28.11 -5.81
C PHE A 310 19.99 28.41 -5.21
N MET A 311 20.06 29.38 -4.29
CA MET A 311 21.32 29.73 -3.62
C MET A 311 21.79 28.69 -2.58
N LEU A 312 21.00 27.66 -2.26
CA LEU A 312 21.41 26.58 -1.36
C LEU A 312 22.25 25.49 -2.07
N PHE A 313 22.25 25.49 -3.41
CA PHE A 313 23.01 24.53 -4.20
C PHE A 313 24.47 24.97 -4.34
N ASP A 314 25.38 23.99 -4.26
CA ASP A 314 26.82 24.23 -4.45
C ASP A 314 27.19 24.06 -5.93
N LYS A 315 26.66 23.00 -6.56
CA LYS A 315 26.92 22.63 -7.94
C LYS A 315 25.64 22.52 -8.74
N LEU A 316 25.76 22.74 -10.04
CA LEU A 316 24.67 22.62 -11.00
C LEU A 316 25.11 21.76 -12.18
N LEU A 317 24.29 20.76 -12.52
CA LEU A 317 24.30 20.05 -13.79
C LEU A 317 23.05 20.45 -14.59
N LEU A 318 23.25 21.15 -15.70
CA LEU A 318 22.18 21.61 -16.58
C LEU A 318 22.12 20.76 -17.85
N LEU A 319 20.93 20.19 -18.12
CA LEU A 319 20.65 19.42 -19.32
C LEU A 319 19.71 20.16 -20.27
N LYS A 320 19.99 20.07 -21.58
CA LYS A 320 19.03 20.48 -22.63
C LYS A 320 18.15 19.31 -23.07
N ARG A 321 17.06 19.64 -23.78
CA ARG A 321 16.19 18.65 -24.42
C ARG A 321 17.03 17.75 -25.34
N GLY A 322 16.88 16.44 -25.19
CA GLY A 322 17.70 15.45 -25.91
C GLY A 322 18.87 14.86 -25.11
N GLY A 323 18.99 15.19 -23.82
CA GLY A 323 19.86 14.48 -22.87
C GLY A 323 21.34 14.83 -23.01
N GLN A 324 21.66 16.11 -23.18
CA GLN A 324 23.03 16.60 -23.34
C GLN A 324 23.33 17.70 -22.32
N THR A 325 24.57 17.73 -21.84
CA THR A 325 25.05 18.72 -20.88
C THR A 325 25.28 20.07 -21.53
N VAL A 326 24.78 21.13 -20.89
CA VAL A 326 25.00 22.53 -21.28
C VAL A 326 25.87 23.28 -20.27
N TYR A 327 25.82 22.85 -19.01
CA TYR A 327 26.61 23.43 -17.94
C TYR A 327 26.84 22.37 -16.87
N PHE A 328 28.06 22.30 -16.35
CA PHE A 328 28.39 21.58 -15.13
C PHE A 328 29.48 22.34 -14.39
N GLY A 329 29.23 22.68 -13.13
CA GLY A 329 30.20 23.45 -12.34
C GLY A 329 29.63 23.96 -11.02
N ASP A 330 30.46 24.70 -10.30
CA ASP A 330 30.09 25.41 -9.08
C ASP A 330 29.24 26.64 -9.42
N LEU A 331 28.15 26.85 -8.69
CA LEU A 331 27.31 28.04 -8.84
C LEU A 331 28.06 29.30 -8.39
N GLY A 332 28.95 29.17 -7.41
CA GLY A 332 29.65 30.29 -6.79
C GLY A 332 28.73 31.17 -5.93
N LYS A 333 29.27 32.24 -5.36
CA LYS A 333 28.49 33.13 -4.48
C LYS A 333 27.38 33.80 -5.28
N ARG A 334 26.13 33.56 -4.86
CA ARG A 334 24.92 34.08 -5.54
C ARG A 334 24.82 33.69 -7.03
N ALA A 335 25.26 32.48 -7.38
CA ALA A 335 25.22 31.97 -8.75
C ALA A 335 26.08 32.76 -9.78
N GLN A 336 27.03 33.60 -9.33
CA GLN A 336 27.82 34.47 -10.21
C GLN A 336 28.63 33.69 -11.25
N THR A 337 29.27 32.58 -10.87
CA THR A 337 30.08 31.76 -11.80
C THR A 337 29.24 31.23 -12.97
N MET A 338 27.98 30.86 -12.70
CA MET A 338 27.05 30.45 -13.74
C MET A 338 26.59 31.63 -14.60
N VAL A 339 26.25 32.77 -13.99
CA VAL A 339 25.84 33.98 -14.73
C VAL A 339 26.94 34.45 -15.67
N ASP A 340 28.18 34.58 -15.17
CA ASP A 340 29.34 35.01 -15.95
C ASP A 340 29.59 34.09 -17.15
N TYR A 341 29.41 32.77 -16.98
CA TYR A 341 29.52 31.80 -18.08
C TYR A 341 28.49 32.04 -19.18
N PHE A 342 27.21 32.21 -18.82
CA PHE A 342 26.15 32.41 -19.81
C PHE A 342 26.23 33.79 -20.47
N GLU A 343 26.61 34.84 -19.74
CA GLU A 343 26.78 36.19 -20.29
C GLU A 343 27.99 36.30 -21.24
N ALA A 344 29.00 35.43 -21.07
CA ALA A 344 30.13 35.34 -22.00
C ALA A 344 29.75 34.74 -23.37
N ILE A 345 28.59 34.09 -23.49
CA ILE A 345 28.13 33.44 -24.74
C ILE A 345 27.52 34.50 -25.67
N PRO A 346 28.01 34.65 -26.92
CA PRO A 346 27.44 35.60 -27.87
C PRO A 346 25.95 35.33 -28.13
N GLY A 347 25.12 36.36 -28.01
CA GLY A 347 23.67 36.29 -28.26
C GLY A 347 22.81 35.99 -27.03
N VAL A 348 23.40 35.71 -25.86
CA VAL A 348 22.67 35.63 -24.59
C VAL A 348 22.39 37.05 -24.05
N SER A 349 21.14 37.30 -23.66
CA SER A 349 20.77 38.57 -23.00
C SER A 349 21.26 38.56 -21.54
N PRO A 350 21.91 39.64 -21.06
CA PRO A 350 22.35 39.75 -19.68
C PRO A 350 21.23 39.54 -18.66
N LEU A 351 21.59 39.08 -17.45
CA LEU A 351 20.61 38.85 -16.39
C LEU A 351 19.94 40.17 -15.97
N PRO A 352 18.60 40.30 -16.08
CA PRO A 352 17.92 41.52 -15.64
C PRO A 352 18.04 41.73 -14.12
N LEU A 353 18.14 42.99 -13.68
CA LEU A 353 18.30 43.33 -12.26
C LEU A 353 17.12 42.79 -11.43
N GLY A 354 17.41 41.97 -10.43
CA GLY A 354 16.40 41.39 -9.53
C GLY A 354 15.63 40.20 -10.12
N TYR A 355 16.00 39.73 -11.31
CA TYR A 355 15.41 38.54 -11.91
C TYR A 355 16.05 37.26 -11.36
N ASN A 356 15.29 36.17 -11.34
CA ASN A 356 15.74 34.91 -10.78
C ASN A 356 16.77 34.24 -11.72
N PRO A 357 18.04 34.02 -11.28
CA PRO A 357 19.06 33.42 -12.14
C PRO A 357 18.69 32.03 -12.66
N ALA A 358 17.98 31.24 -11.84
CA ALA A 358 17.54 29.90 -12.23
C ALA A 358 16.51 29.93 -13.38
N THR A 359 15.58 30.90 -13.33
CA THR A 359 14.58 31.10 -14.39
C THR A 359 15.23 31.62 -15.66
N TRP A 360 16.08 32.64 -15.53
CA TRP A 360 16.83 33.23 -16.64
C TRP A 360 17.66 32.20 -17.41
N MET A 361 18.45 31.39 -16.70
CA MET A 361 19.26 30.35 -17.34
C MET A 361 18.42 29.35 -18.14
N LEU A 362 17.26 28.96 -17.61
CA LEU A 362 16.33 28.06 -18.31
C LEU A 362 15.76 28.73 -19.57
N GLU A 363 15.44 30.03 -19.52
CA GLU A 363 15.01 30.80 -20.69
C GLU A 363 16.13 30.91 -21.74
N CYS A 364 17.39 31.13 -21.33
CA CYS A 364 18.53 31.21 -22.24
C CYS A 364 18.69 29.94 -23.09
N ILE A 365 18.46 28.77 -22.50
CA ILE A 365 18.54 27.48 -23.21
C ILE A 365 17.23 27.10 -23.94
N GLY A 366 16.24 27.98 -23.98
CA GLY A 366 14.95 27.76 -24.62
C GLY A 366 14.00 26.82 -23.86
N ALA A 367 14.18 26.65 -22.55
CA ALA A 367 13.30 25.84 -21.72
C ALA A 367 12.04 26.64 -21.32
N GLY A 368 10.90 26.34 -21.95
CA GLY A 368 9.58 26.85 -21.51
C GLY A 368 9.05 28.09 -22.23
N VAL A 369 9.75 28.59 -23.26
CA VAL A 369 9.28 29.70 -24.11
C VAL A 369 9.42 29.32 -25.59
N ASN A 370 8.36 29.56 -26.39
CA ASN A 370 8.32 29.30 -27.83
C ASN A 370 9.24 30.22 -28.67
N HIS A 371 10.24 30.87 -28.06
CA HIS A 371 11.27 31.62 -28.77
C HIS A 371 12.42 30.68 -29.17
N ALA A 372 12.11 29.66 -29.96
CA ALA A 372 13.06 28.65 -30.40
C ALA A 372 13.95 29.08 -31.59
N HIS A 373 14.10 30.37 -31.89
CA HIS A 373 14.69 30.77 -33.17
C HIS A 373 15.75 31.87 -33.23
N ASP A 374 16.13 32.55 -32.13
CA ASP A 374 17.03 33.71 -32.26
C ASP A 374 18.43 33.58 -31.67
N ASN A 375 18.82 32.43 -31.09
CA ASN A 375 20.21 32.24 -30.64
C ASN A 375 20.96 31.25 -31.57
N PRO A 376 21.96 31.71 -32.36
CA PRO A 376 22.68 30.88 -33.32
C PRO A 376 23.70 29.91 -32.69
N ALA A 377 23.89 29.94 -31.38
CA ALA A 377 24.90 29.13 -30.68
C ALA A 377 24.34 27.79 -30.19
N ASP A 378 25.00 26.67 -30.53
CA ASP A 378 24.76 25.40 -29.85
C ASP A 378 25.47 25.39 -28.49
N PHE A 379 24.69 25.59 -27.42
CA PHE A 379 25.18 25.58 -26.05
C PHE A 379 25.96 24.32 -25.65
N VAL A 380 25.72 23.17 -26.30
CA VAL A 380 26.48 21.94 -26.02
C VAL A 380 27.90 22.03 -26.56
N ASP A 381 28.06 22.53 -27.78
CA ASP A 381 29.38 22.70 -28.38
C ASP A 381 30.19 23.76 -27.62
N VAL A 382 29.51 24.84 -27.21
CA VAL A 382 30.12 25.87 -26.34
C VAL A 382 30.60 25.27 -25.04
N PHE A 383 29.78 24.44 -24.37
CA PHE A 383 30.19 23.76 -23.14
C PHE A 383 31.38 22.84 -23.38
N ASN A 384 31.35 22.00 -24.42
CA ASN A 384 32.42 21.06 -24.72
C ASN A 384 33.77 21.76 -24.99
N MET A 385 33.76 22.96 -25.56
CA MET A 385 34.96 23.78 -25.81
C MET A 385 35.39 24.65 -24.62
N SER A 386 34.51 24.83 -23.63
CA SER A 386 34.72 25.74 -22.49
C SER A 386 35.78 25.25 -21.49
N GLU A 387 36.26 26.17 -20.67
CA GLU A 387 37.13 25.87 -19.52
C GLU A 387 36.42 24.98 -18.49
N LEU A 388 35.12 25.17 -18.27
CA LEU A 388 34.31 24.35 -17.34
C LEU A 388 34.32 22.86 -17.71
N SER A 389 34.24 22.53 -19.00
CA SER A 389 34.32 21.13 -19.44
C SER A 389 35.72 20.55 -19.20
N ARG A 390 36.78 21.34 -19.39
CA ARG A 390 38.15 20.91 -19.09
C ARG A 390 38.36 20.70 -17.60
N ASP A 391 37.86 21.61 -16.77
CA ASP A 391 37.93 21.52 -15.31
C ASP A 391 37.13 20.31 -14.79
N MET A 392 35.93 20.09 -15.32
CA MET A 392 35.13 18.90 -15.04
C MET A 392 35.91 17.62 -15.37
N ASN A 393 36.51 17.54 -16.55
CA ASN A 393 37.29 16.37 -16.95
C ASN A 393 38.54 16.18 -16.09
N ALA A 394 39.24 17.26 -15.74
CA ALA A 394 40.39 17.21 -14.84
C ALA A 394 40.00 16.74 -13.42
N GLN A 395 38.87 17.22 -12.90
CA GLN A 395 38.35 16.78 -11.60
C GLN A 395 37.82 15.35 -11.64
N LEU A 396 37.21 14.91 -12.75
CA LEU A 396 36.85 13.51 -12.93
C LEU A 396 38.08 12.61 -12.83
N GLU A 397 39.21 13.02 -13.41
CA GLU A 397 40.48 12.28 -13.37
C GLU A 397 41.23 12.37 -12.04
N SER A 398 40.71 13.12 -11.06
CA SER A 398 41.32 13.24 -9.74
C SER A 398 41.11 12.00 -8.85
N GLU A 399 41.99 11.85 -7.85
CA GLU A 399 41.93 10.79 -6.85
C GLU A 399 40.64 10.86 -6.02
N GLY A 400 40.00 9.71 -5.81
CA GLY A 400 38.71 9.58 -5.15
C GLY A 400 37.49 9.78 -6.06
N VAL A 401 37.65 10.29 -7.29
CA VAL A 401 36.53 10.53 -8.22
C VAL A 401 36.41 9.40 -9.24
N SER A 402 37.34 9.30 -10.19
CA SER A 402 37.42 8.16 -11.14
C SER A 402 38.60 7.24 -10.90
N VAL A 403 39.59 7.68 -10.12
CA VAL A 403 40.74 6.87 -9.71
C VAL A 403 40.63 6.63 -8.20
N PRO A 404 40.75 5.39 -7.70
CA PRO A 404 40.73 5.12 -6.27
C PRO A 404 41.80 5.90 -5.51
N ALA A 405 41.42 6.53 -4.40
CA ALA A 405 42.38 7.21 -3.53
C ALA A 405 43.29 6.19 -2.80
N PRO A 406 44.56 6.51 -2.52
CA PRO A 406 45.46 5.61 -1.79
C PRO A 406 44.91 5.25 -0.41
N GLY A 407 44.58 3.96 -0.21
CA GLY A 407 44.02 3.46 1.05
C GLY A 407 42.49 3.45 1.14
N SER A 408 41.77 3.88 0.10
CA SER A 408 40.30 3.70 0.04
C SER A 408 39.93 2.27 -0.34
N THR A 409 38.92 1.72 0.32
CA THR A 409 38.42 0.38 0.03
C THR A 409 37.18 0.44 -0.86
N GLU A 410 37.07 -0.51 -1.79
CA GLU A 410 35.86 -0.69 -2.60
C GLU A 410 34.64 -0.98 -1.70
N LEU A 411 33.51 -0.34 -1.98
CA LEU A 411 32.26 -0.53 -1.25
C LEU A 411 31.55 -1.81 -1.71
N VAL A 412 31.95 -2.93 -1.13
CA VAL A 412 31.37 -4.24 -1.44
C VAL A 412 30.34 -4.63 -0.37
N PHE A 413 29.15 -5.03 -0.80
CA PHE A 413 28.11 -5.57 0.07
C PHE A 413 27.84 -7.03 -0.27
N ALA A 414 27.92 -7.92 0.72
CA ALA A 414 27.73 -9.36 0.51
C ALA A 414 26.25 -9.76 0.39
N LYS A 415 25.34 -9.03 1.06
CA LYS A 415 23.92 -9.38 1.16
C LYS A 415 23.07 -8.34 0.45
N LYS A 416 22.06 -8.83 -0.29
CA LYS A 416 21.07 -7.98 -0.97
C LYS A 416 20.29 -7.06 -0.01
N ARG A 417 20.04 -7.53 1.21
CA ARG A 417 19.27 -6.82 2.25
C ARG A 417 20.08 -6.74 3.53
N ALA A 418 19.92 -5.63 4.25
CA ALA A 418 20.67 -5.34 5.47
C ALA A 418 20.22 -6.20 6.64
N ALA A 419 18.91 -6.19 6.91
CA ALA A 419 18.34 -6.89 8.03
C ALA A 419 18.28 -8.41 7.78
N ASN A 420 18.41 -9.16 8.87
CA ASN A 420 18.18 -10.59 8.85
C ASN A 420 16.69 -10.91 8.58
N SER A 421 16.39 -12.16 8.21
CA SER A 421 15.03 -12.58 7.91
C SER A 421 14.07 -12.49 9.11
N TRP A 422 14.58 -12.68 10.33
CA TRP A 422 13.76 -12.65 11.54
C TRP A 422 13.28 -11.23 11.86
N THR A 423 14.18 -10.25 11.83
CA THR A 423 13.87 -8.82 11.99
C THR A 423 12.91 -8.34 10.91
N GLN A 424 13.07 -8.79 9.66
CA GLN A 424 12.11 -8.50 8.58
C GLN A 424 10.71 -9.04 8.93
N MET A 425 10.62 -10.30 9.38
CA MET A 425 9.35 -10.92 9.77
C MET A 425 8.70 -10.17 10.93
N THR A 426 9.41 -9.93 12.03
CA THR A 426 8.85 -9.29 13.23
C THR A 426 8.39 -7.87 12.96
N ALA A 427 9.17 -7.09 12.19
CA ALA A 427 8.80 -5.73 11.81
C ALA A 427 7.54 -5.70 10.95
N LEU A 428 7.42 -6.59 9.96
CA LEU A 428 6.26 -6.62 9.05
C LEU A 428 5.01 -7.17 9.72
N VAL A 429 5.12 -8.26 10.49
CA VAL A 429 3.97 -8.80 11.25
C VAL A 429 3.48 -7.76 12.25
N GLY A 430 4.39 -7.11 12.99
CA GLY A 430 4.03 -6.03 13.91
C GLY A 430 3.36 -4.86 13.20
N ARG A 431 3.89 -4.43 12.05
CA ARG A 431 3.29 -3.37 11.22
C ARG A 431 1.88 -3.71 10.78
N PHE A 432 1.64 -4.91 10.25
CA PHE A 432 0.30 -5.32 9.80
C PHE A 432 -0.70 -5.44 10.96
N MET A 433 -0.28 -5.95 12.12
CA MET A 433 -1.13 -6.01 13.30
C MET A 433 -1.54 -4.59 13.75
N ASN A 434 -0.60 -3.64 13.77
CA ASN A 434 -0.87 -2.24 14.09
C ASN A 434 -1.74 -1.55 13.02
N LEU A 435 -1.47 -1.81 11.74
CA LEU A 435 -2.24 -1.29 10.61
C LEU A 435 -3.71 -1.66 10.73
N TYR A 436 -4.00 -2.93 11.02
CA TYR A 436 -5.37 -3.43 11.14
C TYR A 436 -6.04 -2.92 12.41
N TRP A 437 -5.31 -2.85 13.53
CA TRP A 437 -5.83 -2.30 14.78
C TRP A 437 -6.19 -0.81 14.67
N ARG A 438 -5.34 -0.01 14.02
CA ARG A 438 -5.48 1.45 13.89
C ARG A 438 -6.28 1.90 12.65
N THR A 439 -6.83 0.94 11.90
CA THR A 439 -7.76 1.20 10.79
C THR A 439 -9.16 0.77 11.20
N PRO A 440 -9.85 1.56 12.05
CA PRO A 440 -11.15 1.19 12.58
C PRO A 440 -12.19 1.02 11.47
N SER A 441 -12.12 1.78 10.38
CA SER A 441 -13.05 1.65 9.25
C SER A 441 -13.10 0.22 8.68
N TYR A 442 -12.01 -0.55 8.77
CA TYR A 442 -12.00 -1.93 8.30
C TYR A 442 -12.60 -2.91 9.31
N ASN A 443 -12.01 -2.95 10.51
CA ASN A 443 -12.36 -3.95 11.50
C ASN A 443 -13.65 -3.62 12.25
N LEU A 444 -13.96 -2.34 12.48
CA LEU A 444 -15.25 -1.92 13.05
C LEU A 444 -16.39 -2.30 12.11
N THR A 445 -16.20 -2.14 10.80
CA THR A 445 -17.19 -2.56 9.81
C THR A 445 -17.43 -4.07 9.86
N ARG A 446 -16.37 -4.88 10.01
CA ARG A 446 -16.51 -6.34 10.22
C ARG A 446 -17.25 -6.67 11.51
N PHE A 447 -16.84 -6.07 12.63
CA PHE A 447 -17.43 -6.31 13.95
C PHE A 447 -18.85 -5.74 14.11
N ALA A 448 -19.27 -4.79 13.28
CA ALA A 448 -20.65 -4.30 13.26
C ALA A 448 -21.53 -5.09 12.30
N ILE A 449 -21.06 -5.33 11.07
CA ILE A 449 -21.85 -6.01 10.03
C ILE A 449 -22.06 -7.49 10.37
N ALA A 450 -21.06 -8.19 10.90
CA ALA A 450 -21.20 -9.62 11.17
C ALA A 450 -22.30 -9.93 12.22
N PRO A 451 -22.34 -9.29 13.40
CA PRO A 451 -23.47 -9.44 14.33
C PRO A 451 -24.81 -8.97 13.75
N LEU A 452 -24.81 -7.88 12.98
CA LEU A 452 -26.04 -7.36 12.35
C LEU A 452 -26.63 -8.36 11.36
N LEU A 453 -25.79 -8.98 10.51
CA LEU A 453 -26.22 -10.03 9.61
C LEU A 453 -26.68 -11.28 10.37
N GLY A 454 -25.98 -11.64 11.46
CA GLY A 454 -26.39 -12.74 12.33
C GLY A 454 -27.76 -12.52 12.95
N LEU A 455 -28.03 -11.31 13.44
CA LEU A 455 -29.33 -10.92 13.97
C LEU A 455 -30.41 -10.87 12.89
N LEU A 456 -30.12 -10.22 11.75
CA LEU A 456 -31.07 -10.08 10.64
C LEU A 456 -31.52 -11.45 10.13
N PHE A 457 -30.57 -12.31 9.75
CA PHE A 457 -30.89 -13.64 9.25
C PHE A 457 -31.43 -14.55 10.34
N GLY A 458 -30.94 -14.43 11.57
CA GLY A 458 -31.50 -15.18 12.68
C GLY A 458 -32.98 -14.86 12.87
N LEU A 459 -33.35 -13.58 12.97
CA LEU A 459 -34.72 -13.14 13.25
C LEU A 459 -35.73 -13.61 12.21
N ILE A 460 -35.32 -13.66 10.94
CA ILE A 460 -36.17 -14.13 9.84
C ILE A 460 -36.56 -15.61 10.01
N TYR A 461 -35.70 -16.42 10.64
CA TYR A 461 -35.87 -17.87 10.76
C TYR A 461 -36.16 -18.35 12.19
N VAL A 462 -36.51 -17.44 13.10
CA VAL A 462 -36.94 -17.80 14.45
C VAL A 462 -38.16 -18.71 14.39
N SER A 463 -38.10 -19.84 15.11
CA SER A 463 -39.20 -20.80 15.23
C SER A 463 -39.63 -21.48 13.93
N VAL A 464 -38.78 -21.51 12.90
CA VAL A 464 -39.04 -22.30 11.69
C VAL A 464 -38.89 -23.79 12.00
N SER A 465 -39.88 -24.60 11.65
CA SER A 465 -39.77 -26.06 11.71
C SER A 465 -39.06 -26.58 10.46
N TYR A 466 -37.90 -27.20 10.64
CA TYR A 466 -37.12 -27.80 9.56
C TYR A 466 -37.56 -29.22 9.19
N THR A 467 -38.74 -29.67 9.63
CA THR A 467 -39.21 -31.04 9.37
C THR A 467 -39.97 -31.20 8.07
N SER A 468 -40.50 -30.10 7.52
CA SER A 468 -41.28 -30.11 6.28
C SER A 468 -40.39 -29.94 5.05
N TYR A 469 -40.85 -30.41 3.88
CA TYR A 469 -40.14 -30.19 2.61
C TYR A 469 -39.77 -28.72 2.37
N GLN A 470 -40.72 -27.81 2.64
CA GLN A 470 -40.48 -26.38 2.54
C GLN A 470 -39.51 -25.88 3.62
N GLY A 471 -39.62 -26.40 4.85
CA GLY A 471 -38.75 -26.07 5.97
C GLY A 471 -37.29 -26.46 5.72
N VAL A 472 -37.02 -27.65 5.21
CA VAL A 472 -35.67 -28.10 4.85
C VAL A 472 -35.09 -27.22 3.74
N ASN A 473 -35.84 -26.98 2.66
CA ASN A 473 -35.39 -26.11 1.57
C ASN A 473 -35.12 -24.67 2.04
N ALA A 474 -35.96 -24.14 2.92
CA ALA A 474 -35.77 -22.83 3.54
C ALA A 474 -34.54 -22.80 4.45
N GLY A 475 -34.30 -23.88 5.22
CA GLY A 475 -33.13 -24.05 6.08
C GLY A 475 -31.82 -24.11 5.30
N VAL A 476 -31.74 -24.95 4.27
CA VAL A 476 -30.57 -25.02 3.37
C VAL A 476 -30.39 -23.68 2.63
N GLY A 477 -31.48 -23.05 2.18
CA GLY A 477 -31.46 -21.75 1.53
C GLY A 477 -30.97 -20.62 2.44
N MET A 478 -31.30 -20.66 3.72
CA MET A 478 -30.79 -19.74 4.73
C MET A 478 -29.27 -19.88 4.91
N VAL A 479 -28.77 -21.11 5.04
CA VAL A 479 -27.31 -21.38 5.12
C VAL A 479 -26.60 -20.91 3.85
N PHE A 480 -27.21 -21.13 2.68
CA PHE A 480 -26.70 -20.61 1.41
C PHE A 480 -26.65 -19.07 1.37
N MET A 481 -27.75 -18.39 1.73
CA MET A 481 -27.82 -16.93 1.70
C MET A 481 -26.84 -16.30 2.68
N THR A 482 -26.76 -16.80 3.90
CA THR A 482 -25.80 -16.30 4.91
C THR A 482 -24.35 -16.51 4.49
N THR A 483 -24.03 -17.66 3.90
CA THR A 483 -22.72 -17.97 3.29
C THR A 483 -22.39 -16.97 2.18
N LEU A 484 -23.35 -16.66 1.31
CA LEU A 484 -23.21 -15.70 0.22
C LEU A 484 -22.93 -14.29 0.75
N PHE A 485 -23.76 -13.78 1.65
CA PHE A 485 -23.62 -12.42 2.17
C PHE A 485 -22.30 -12.23 2.95
N ASN A 486 -21.95 -13.18 3.84
CA ASN A 486 -20.68 -13.12 4.55
C ASN A 486 -19.48 -13.15 3.59
N GLY A 487 -19.55 -13.96 2.53
CA GLY A 487 -18.49 -14.03 1.53
C GLY A 487 -18.33 -12.76 0.70
N VAL A 488 -19.44 -12.18 0.22
CA VAL A 488 -19.44 -10.95 -0.60
C VAL A 488 -18.96 -9.74 0.21
N VAL A 489 -19.39 -9.60 1.46
CA VAL A 489 -18.95 -8.52 2.36
C VAL A 489 -17.45 -8.63 2.62
N ALA A 490 -16.96 -9.83 2.94
CA ALA A 490 -15.54 -10.08 3.18
C ALA A 490 -14.68 -9.70 1.96
N PHE A 491 -15.09 -10.16 0.77
CA PHE A 491 -14.40 -9.87 -0.48
C PHE A 491 -14.33 -8.37 -0.79
N ASN A 492 -15.45 -7.63 -0.70
CA ASN A 492 -15.46 -6.20 -1.04
C ASN A 492 -14.71 -5.34 -0.02
N SER A 493 -14.74 -5.72 1.26
CA SER A 493 -14.11 -4.93 2.33
C SER A 493 -12.59 -4.86 2.23
N VAL A 494 -11.94 -5.90 1.70
CA VAL A 494 -10.46 -6.02 1.69
C VAL A 494 -9.78 -5.31 0.52
N LEU A 495 -10.51 -5.09 -0.58
CA LEU A 495 -9.98 -4.51 -1.82
C LEU A 495 -9.31 -3.13 -1.63
N PRO A 496 -9.98 -2.10 -1.06
CA PRO A 496 -9.39 -0.76 -0.97
C PRO A 496 -8.14 -0.72 -0.08
N ILE A 497 -8.18 -1.42 1.05
CA ILE A 497 -7.09 -1.41 2.04
C ILE A 497 -5.84 -2.09 1.48
N THR A 498 -6.03 -3.24 0.83
CA THR A 498 -4.91 -3.97 0.22
C THR A 498 -4.27 -3.16 -0.91
N SER A 499 -5.06 -2.36 -1.63
CA SER A 499 -4.52 -1.54 -2.71
C SER A 499 -3.69 -0.36 -2.19
N GLN A 500 -4.15 0.31 -1.13
CA GLN A 500 -3.42 1.42 -0.53
C GLN A 500 -2.04 0.94 0.00
N ASP A 501 -1.99 -0.18 0.71
CA ASP A 501 -0.73 -0.71 1.25
C ASP A 501 0.21 -1.26 0.16
N ARG A 502 -0.34 -1.71 -0.98
CA ARG A 502 0.44 -2.21 -2.13
C ARG A 502 1.36 -1.14 -2.72
N GLU A 503 0.97 0.13 -2.69
CA GLU A 503 1.81 1.21 -3.20
C GLU A 503 3.06 1.42 -2.34
N ALA A 504 2.90 1.44 -1.01
CA ALA A 504 4.01 1.49 -0.07
C ALA A 504 4.94 0.28 -0.23
N PHE A 505 4.37 -0.92 -0.46
CA PHE A 505 5.14 -2.13 -0.75
C PHE A 505 6.03 -1.99 -1.99
N TYR A 506 5.56 -1.39 -3.08
CA TYR A 506 6.38 -1.25 -4.29
C TYR A 506 7.59 -0.35 -4.07
N ARG A 507 7.40 0.79 -3.38
CA ARG A 507 8.49 1.69 -2.99
C ARG A 507 9.51 0.98 -2.11
N GLU A 508 9.06 0.32 -1.04
CA GLU A 508 9.93 -0.40 -0.10
C GLU A 508 10.67 -1.57 -0.78
N ARG A 509 10.03 -2.21 -1.75
CA ARG A 509 10.65 -3.25 -2.57
C ARG A 509 11.71 -2.68 -3.51
N ALA A 510 11.51 -1.50 -4.09
CA ALA A 510 12.51 -0.85 -4.94
C ALA A 510 13.79 -0.56 -4.13
N ALA A 511 13.63 -0.08 -2.90
CA ALA A 511 14.71 0.16 -1.93
C ALA A 511 15.33 -1.10 -1.30
N GLN A 512 14.88 -2.30 -1.67
CA GLN A 512 15.33 -3.59 -1.10
C GLN A 512 15.19 -3.70 0.43
N THR A 513 14.22 -3.02 1.04
CA THR A 513 14.01 -3.00 2.50
C THR A 513 13.76 -4.38 3.09
N TYR A 514 12.94 -5.21 2.44
CA TYR A 514 12.61 -6.56 2.91
C TYR A 514 12.26 -7.52 1.77
N ASN A 515 12.12 -8.81 2.09
CA ASN A 515 11.67 -9.84 1.15
C ASN A 515 10.13 -9.84 1.03
N SER A 516 9.61 -9.94 -0.20
CA SER A 516 8.18 -10.08 -0.49
C SER A 516 7.51 -11.21 0.30
N LEU A 517 8.25 -12.26 0.65
CA LEU A 517 7.77 -13.35 1.51
C LEU A 517 7.25 -12.82 2.86
N TRP A 518 7.98 -11.91 3.51
CA TRP A 518 7.63 -11.45 4.85
C TRP A 518 6.45 -10.49 4.84
N TYR A 519 6.29 -9.72 3.76
CA TYR A 519 5.08 -8.91 3.54
C TYR A 519 3.85 -9.80 3.43
N PHE A 520 3.96 -10.87 2.63
CA PHE A 520 2.92 -11.88 2.48
C PHE A 520 2.59 -12.58 3.81
N VAL A 521 3.59 -12.95 4.61
CA VAL A 521 3.37 -13.57 5.93
C VAL A 521 2.66 -12.58 6.87
N GLY A 522 3.10 -11.31 6.91
CA GLY A 522 2.47 -10.28 7.72
C GLY A 522 1.00 -10.05 7.38
N SER A 523 0.68 -9.87 6.09
CA SER A 523 -0.71 -9.70 5.64
C SER A 523 -1.57 -10.96 5.79
N THR A 524 -0.95 -12.15 5.87
CA THR A 524 -1.65 -13.40 6.15
C THR A 524 -1.99 -13.59 7.62
N VAL A 525 -1.00 -13.44 8.48
CA VAL A 525 -1.19 -13.70 9.91
C VAL A 525 -2.08 -12.64 10.55
N ALA A 526 -2.02 -11.40 10.07
CA ALA A 526 -2.84 -10.31 10.61
C ALA A 526 -4.35 -10.50 10.38
N GLU A 527 -4.78 -11.18 9.32
CA GLU A 527 -6.22 -11.38 9.04
C GLU A 527 -6.90 -12.39 9.99
N VAL A 528 -6.18 -13.45 10.36
CA VAL A 528 -6.72 -14.60 11.11
C VAL A 528 -7.45 -14.20 12.40
N PRO A 529 -6.85 -13.45 13.35
CA PRO A 529 -7.52 -13.16 14.62
C PRO A 529 -8.80 -12.34 14.44
N TYR A 530 -8.80 -11.33 13.56
CA TYR A 530 -9.97 -10.48 13.35
C TYR A 530 -11.13 -11.23 12.69
N VAL A 531 -10.84 -12.07 11.70
CA VAL A 531 -11.87 -12.88 11.03
C VAL A 531 -12.49 -13.90 11.99
N PHE A 532 -11.68 -14.61 12.77
CA PHE A 532 -12.18 -15.59 13.73
C PHE A 532 -13.05 -14.94 14.81
N VAL A 533 -12.65 -13.79 15.36
CA VAL A 533 -13.46 -13.05 16.33
C VAL A 533 -14.76 -12.53 15.69
N SER A 534 -14.69 -11.97 14.49
CA SER A 534 -15.88 -11.46 13.79
C SER A 534 -16.90 -12.56 13.50
N MET A 535 -16.43 -13.74 13.07
CA MET A 535 -17.31 -14.87 12.80
C MET A 535 -17.79 -15.55 14.08
N LEU A 536 -17.04 -15.47 15.19
CA LEU A 536 -17.51 -15.95 16.48
C LEU A 536 -18.74 -15.16 16.92
N LEU A 537 -18.68 -13.84 16.82
CA LEU A 537 -19.82 -12.96 17.16
C LEU A 537 -21.04 -13.25 16.28
N TYR A 538 -20.83 -13.50 14.98
CA TYR A 538 -21.89 -13.93 14.07
C TYR A 538 -22.50 -15.28 14.51
N THR A 539 -21.68 -16.32 14.69
CA THR A 539 -22.17 -17.67 15.01
C THR A 539 -22.86 -17.73 16.37
N VAL A 540 -22.36 -17.03 17.39
CA VAL A 540 -22.99 -16.99 18.73
C VAL A 540 -24.39 -16.37 18.69
N ILE A 541 -24.68 -15.47 17.75
CA ILE A 541 -26.03 -14.91 17.59
C ILE A 541 -26.86 -15.81 16.69
N PHE A 542 -26.35 -16.07 15.48
CA PHE A 542 -27.10 -16.73 14.42
C PHE A 542 -27.46 -18.18 14.75
N TYR A 543 -26.48 -18.99 15.20
CA TYR A 543 -26.64 -20.43 15.35
C TYR A 543 -27.80 -20.81 16.29
N TRP A 544 -27.83 -20.16 17.46
CA TRP A 544 -28.85 -20.44 18.47
C TRP A 544 -30.20 -19.82 18.12
N LEU A 545 -30.22 -18.65 17.49
CA LEU A 545 -31.45 -17.91 17.20
C LEU A 545 -32.26 -18.58 16.07
N VAL A 546 -31.57 -19.26 15.16
CA VAL A 546 -32.14 -20.11 14.10
C VAL A 546 -32.67 -21.45 14.64
N GLY A 547 -32.27 -21.84 15.86
CA GLY A 547 -32.71 -23.07 16.52
C GLY A 547 -31.82 -24.29 16.29
N PHE A 548 -30.58 -24.12 15.81
CA PHE A 548 -29.62 -25.22 15.76
C PHE A 548 -29.12 -25.60 17.16
N THR A 549 -28.73 -26.86 17.33
CA THR A 549 -28.36 -27.44 18.64
C THR A 549 -27.03 -28.17 18.59
N GLY A 550 -26.35 -28.21 19.73
CA GLY A 550 -25.05 -28.87 19.88
C GLY A 550 -23.90 -27.87 19.94
N PHE A 551 -23.11 -27.95 21.01
CA PHE A 551 -21.94 -27.08 21.18
C PHE A 551 -20.81 -27.44 20.21
N GLY A 552 -20.55 -28.74 20.02
CA GLY A 552 -19.51 -29.20 19.10
C GLY A 552 -19.79 -28.83 17.64
N THR A 553 -21.04 -28.96 17.20
CA THR A 553 -21.52 -28.53 15.87
C THR A 553 -21.40 -27.01 15.71
N ALA A 554 -21.77 -26.22 16.73
CA ALA A 554 -21.58 -24.76 16.72
C ALA A 554 -20.10 -24.34 16.56
N VAL A 555 -19.17 -25.02 17.23
CA VAL A 555 -17.72 -24.74 17.10
C VAL A 555 -17.22 -25.07 15.69
N LEU A 556 -17.63 -26.21 15.12
CA LEU A 556 -17.27 -26.58 13.75
C LEU A 556 -17.90 -25.63 12.71
N TYR A 557 -19.13 -25.19 12.95
CA TYR A 557 -19.82 -24.19 12.14
C TYR A 557 -19.01 -22.89 12.12
N TRP A 558 -18.63 -22.38 13.30
CA TRP A 558 -17.81 -21.18 13.44
C TRP A 558 -16.46 -21.28 12.71
N ILE A 559 -15.74 -22.40 12.87
CA ILE A 559 -14.44 -22.63 12.22
C ILE A 559 -14.61 -22.62 10.70
N ASN A 560 -15.63 -23.31 10.18
CA ASN A 560 -15.88 -23.38 8.74
C ASN A 560 -16.30 -22.02 8.16
N THR A 561 -17.20 -21.29 8.82
CA THR A 561 -17.57 -19.93 8.40
C THR A 561 -16.36 -18.98 8.44
N SER A 562 -15.46 -19.15 9.42
CA SER A 562 -14.19 -18.39 9.48
C SER A 562 -13.28 -18.72 8.30
N PHE A 563 -13.15 -19.99 7.93
CA PHE A 563 -12.38 -20.40 6.74
C PHE A 563 -12.97 -19.89 5.43
N LEU A 564 -14.30 -19.88 5.30
CA LEU A 564 -14.98 -19.27 4.15
C LEU A 564 -14.64 -17.78 4.03
N VAL A 565 -14.74 -17.02 5.13
CA VAL A 565 -14.44 -15.59 5.14
C VAL A 565 -12.97 -15.32 4.86
N LEU A 566 -12.06 -16.14 5.39
CA LEU A 566 -10.64 -16.07 5.05
C LEU A 566 -10.38 -16.36 3.57
N LEU A 567 -11.01 -17.40 3.02
CA LEU A 567 -10.92 -17.75 1.61
C LEU A 567 -11.32 -16.56 0.72
N GLN A 568 -12.45 -15.91 1.03
CA GLN A 568 -12.94 -14.74 0.28
C GLN A 568 -12.04 -13.51 0.44
N THR A 569 -11.56 -13.26 1.66
CA THR A 569 -10.61 -12.18 1.95
C THR A 569 -9.31 -12.38 1.17
N TYR A 570 -8.77 -13.59 1.15
CA TYR A 570 -7.52 -13.89 0.44
C TYR A 570 -7.69 -13.90 -1.07
N LEU A 571 -8.87 -14.26 -1.59
CA LEU A 571 -9.20 -14.10 -3.00
C LEU A 571 -9.19 -12.61 -3.39
N GLY A 572 -9.77 -11.73 -2.56
CA GLY A 572 -9.71 -10.29 -2.75
C GLY A 572 -8.27 -9.76 -2.78
N GLN A 573 -7.44 -10.17 -1.81
CA GLN A 573 -6.02 -9.80 -1.79
C GLN A 573 -5.26 -10.30 -3.04
N LEU A 574 -5.49 -11.54 -3.47
CA LEU A 574 -4.91 -12.09 -4.70
C LEU A 574 -5.23 -11.22 -5.91
N LEU A 575 -6.51 -10.84 -6.09
CA LEU A 575 -6.91 -10.04 -7.24
C LEU A 575 -6.26 -8.66 -7.23
N VAL A 576 -6.15 -8.01 -6.07
CA VAL A 576 -5.43 -6.73 -5.96
C VAL A 576 -3.94 -6.89 -6.27
N TYR A 577 -3.29 -7.99 -5.88
CA TYR A 577 -1.88 -8.20 -6.22
C TYR A 577 -1.67 -8.57 -7.69
N ALA A 578 -2.61 -9.29 -8.31
CA ALA A 578 -2.52 -9.75 -9.68
C ALA A 578 -2.88 -8.66 -10.70
N LEU A 579 -3.82 -7.77 -10.38
CA LEU A 579 -4.44 -6.84 -11.33
C LEU A 579 -3.98 -5.39 -11.14
N PRO A 580 -3.97 -4.57 -12.21
CA PRO A 580 -3.39 -3.22 -12.15
C PRO A 580 -4.18 -2.24 -11.29
N SER A 581 -5.52 -2.23 -11.37
CA SER A 581 -6.38 -1.29 -10.65
C SER A 581 -7.39 -2.00 -9.73
N VAL A 582 -7.87 -1.26 -8.72
CA VAL A 582 -8.86 -1.75 -7.76
C VAL A 582 -10.21 -1.96 -8.41
N GLU A 583 -10.59 -1.06 -9.32
CA GLU A 583 -11.86 -1.12 -10.05
C GLU A 583 -11.89 -2.38 -10.92
N PHE A 584 -10.79 -2.69 -11.60
CA PHE A 584 -10.70 -3.89 -12.41
C PHE A 584 -10.73 -5.16 -11.54
N ALA A 585 -10.05 -5.15 -10.39
CA ALA A 585 -10.10 -6.24 -9.42
C ALA A 585 -11.50 -6.46 -8.84
N ALA A 586 -12.23 -5.39 -8.53
CA ALA A 586 -13.60 -5.44 -8.05
C ALA A 586 -14.55 -6.01 -9.10
N LEU A 587 -14.50 -5.48 -10.33
CA LEU A 587 -15.36 -5.94 -11.44
C LEU A 587 -15.13 -7.42 -11.76
N LEU A 588 -13.87 -7.84 -11.94
CA LEU A 588 -13.54 -9.23 -12.22
C LEU A 588 -13.90 -10.14 -11.05
N GLY A 589 -13.63 -9.69 -9.83
CA GLY A 589 -13.90 -10.45 -8.62
C GLY A 589 -15.38 -10.68 -8.35
N VAL A 590 -16.22 -9.65 -8.55
CA VAL A 590 -17.68 -9.78 -8.46
C VAL A 590 -18.18 -10.76 -9.54
N MET A 591 -17.73 -10.61 -10.78
CA MET A 591 -18.10 -11.53 -11.87
C MET A 591 -17.71 -12.98 -11.56
N LEU A 592 -16.47 -13.21 -11.11
CA LEU A 592 -15.99 -14.54 -10.74
C LEU A 592 -16.81 -15.10 -9.57
N ASN A 593 -17.02 -14.31 -8.51
CA ASN A 593 -17.81 -14.75 -7.37
C ASN A 593 -19.26 -15.04 -7.75
N SER A 594 -19.90 -14.26 -8.63
CA SER A 594 -21.26 -14.56 -9.09
C SER A 594 -21.35 -15.93 -9.78
N ILE A 595 -20.36 -16.30 -10.59
CA ILE A 595 -20.28 -17.64 -11.20
C ILE A 595 -20.08 -18.70 -10.12
N LEU A 596 -19.13 -18.50 -9.20
CA LEU A 596 -18.84 -19.46 -8.13
C LEU A 596 -20.04 -19.66 -7.19
N PHE A 597 -20.74 -18.58 -6.81
CA PHE A 597 -21.94 -18.63 -5.98
C PHE A 597 -23.10 -19.37 -6.66
N LEU A 598 -23.27 -19.20 -7.98
CA LEU A 598 -24.27 -19.95 -8.76
C LEU A 598 -24.00 -21.46 -8.72
N PHE A 599 -22.73 -21.87 -8.84
CA PHE A 599 -22.32 -23.28 -8.83
C PHE A 599 -21.97 -23.79 -7.43
N MET A 600 -22.59 -23.27 -6.36
CA MET A 600 -22.43 -23.80 -5.01
C MET A 600 -23.27 -25.04 -4.71
N GLY A 601 -24.31 -25.32 -5.52
CA GLY A 601 -25.14 -26.52 -5.41
C GLY A 601 -26.47 -26.38 -4.67
N PHE A 602 -26.92 -25.14 -4.38
CA PHE A 602 -28.27 -24.87 -3.84
C PHE A 602 -29.29 -24.54 -4.94
N ASN A 603 -29.00 -23.54 -5.78
CA ASN A 603 -29.88 -23.12 -6.88
C ASN A 603 -29.06 -22.88 -8.18
N PRO A 604 -29.01 -23.85 -9.12
CA PRO A 604 -29.70 -25.14 -9.10
C PRO A 604 -29.14 -26.12 -8.04
N PRO A 605 -29.96 -27.07 -7.54
CA PRO A 605 -29.49 -28.14 -6.66
C PRO A 605 -28.40 -28.99 -7.32
N ALA A 606 -27.44 -29.45 -6.52
CA ALA A 606 -26.26 -30.18 -7.00
C ALA A 606 -26.59 -31.36 -7.92
N SER A 607 -27.63 -32.14 -7.59
CA SER A 607 -28.04 -33.33 -8.35
C SER A 607 -28.55 -33.02 -9.76
N VAL A 608 -29.09 -31.81 -9.98
CA VAL A 608 -29.72 -31.38 -11.23
C VAL A 608 -28.73 -30.63 -12.12
N ILE A 609 -27.51 -30.33 -11.63
CA ILE A 609 -26.47 -29.67 -12.43
C ILE A 609 -26.15 -30.53 -13.67
N PRO A 610 -26.31 -29.99 -14.89
CA PRO A 610 -26.04 -30.75 -16.12
C PRO A 610 -24.60 -31.26 -16.16
N SER A 611 -24.40 -32.48 -16.68
CA SER A 611 -23.10 -33.16 -16.69
C SER A 611 -21.95 -32.31 -17.26
N GLY A 612 -22.22 -31.52 -18.31
CA GLY A 612 -21.24 -30.61 -18.92
C GLY A 612 -20.74 -29.48 -18.01
N TYR A 613 -21.50 -29.09 -16.99
CA TYR A 613 -21.15 -28.03 -16.03
C TYR A 613 -20.69 -28.57 -14.66
N LYS A 614 -20.69 -29.90 -14.44
CA LYS A 614 -20.29 -30.50 -13.15
C LYS A 614 -18.84 -30.19 -12.75
N TRP A 615 -17.96 -29.90 -13.70
CA TRP A 615 -16.59 -29.48 -13.40
C TRP A 615 -16.53 -28.12 -12.69
N LEU A 616 -17.42 -27.16 -13.05
CA LEU A 616 -17.52 -25.86 -12.38
C LEU A 616 -17.94 -26.05 -10.93
N TYR A 617 -18.98 -26.86 -10.70
CA TYR A 617 -19.38 -27.28 -9.35
C TYR A 617 -18.22 -27.92 -8.56
N THR A 618 -17.29 -28.62 -9.22
CA THR A 618 -16.15 -29.28 -8.54
C THR A 618 -15.03 -28.30 -8.16
N ILE A 619 -14.76 -27.28 -8.99
CA ILE A 619 -13.70 -26.30 -8.72
C ILE A 619 -14.16 -25.15 -7.81
N THR A 620 -15.47 -24.99 -7.58
CA THR A 620 -16.03 -23.96 -6.70
C THR A 620 -15.63 -24.21 -5.25
N PRO A 621 -14.81 -23.36 -4.62
CA PRO A 621 -14.39 -23.60 -3.23
C PRO A 621 -15.52 -23.37 -2.22
N GLN A 622 -16.45 -22.45 -2.50
CA GLN A 622 -17.58 -22.10 -1.64
C GLN A 622 -18.56 -23.28 -1.46
N ARG A 623 -18.66 -24.17 -2.44
CA ARG A 623 -19.45 -25.42 -2.37
C ARG A 623 -19.06 -26.23 -1.15
N TYR A 624 -17.76 -26.45 -0.96
CA TYR A 624 -17.27 -27.34 0.10
C TYR A 624 -17.60 -26.76 1.48
N SER A 625 -17.49 -25.44 1.61
CA SER A 625 -17.94 -24.74 2.83
C SER A 625 -19.44 -24.91 3.04
N LEU A 626 -20.27 -24.71 2.01
CA LEU A 626 -21.73 -24.89 2.11
C LEU A 626 -22.09 -26.31 2.50
N ALA A 627 -21.47 -27.31 1.85
CA ALA A 627 -21.70 -28.72 2.12
C ALA A 627 -21.35 -29.08 3.57
N ILE A 628 -20.28 -28.51 4.14
CA ILE A 628 -19.95 -28.69 5.56
C ILE A 628 -21.04 -28.10 6.46
N LEU A 629 -21.44 -26.84 6.24
CA LEU A 629 -22.46 -26.19 7.09
C LEU A 629 -23.78 -26.95 7.06
N VAL A 630 -24.24 -27.33 5.85
CA VAL A 630 -25.49 -28.07 5.67
C VAL A 630 -25.38 -29.47 6.29
N ALA A 631 -24.27 -30.19 6.07
CA ALA A 631 -24.11 -31.54 6.59
C ALA A 631 -23.95 -31.61 8.13
N LEU A 632 -23.44 -30.55 8.76
CA LEU A 632 -23.34 -30.44 10.22
C LEU A 632 -24.71 -30.37 10.88
N ASP A 633 -25.63 -29.58 10.32
CA ASP A 633 -26.93 -29.29 10.94
C ASP A 633 -28.07 -30.19 10.41
N PHE A 634 -28.03 -30.64 9.14
CA PHE A 634 -29.13 -31.38 8.51
C PHE A 634 -28.85 -32.86 8.22
N SER A 635 -27.58 -33.28 8.11
CA SER A 635 -27.24 -34.66 7.69
C SER A 635 -26.75 -35.56 8.82
N LYS A 636 -26.75 -35.08 10.08
CA LYS A 636 -26.35 -35.89 11.23
C LYS A 636 -27.45 -36.90 11.57
N CYS A 637 -27.14 -38.19 11.37
CA CYS A 637 -27.95 -39.31 11.81
C CYS A 637 -27.09 -40.58 11.83
N ASP A 638 -26.86 -41.15 13.03
CA ASP A 638 -26.04 -42.34 13.23
C ASP A 638 -26.80 -43.61 12.76
N ASP A 639 -28.04 -43.75 13.21
CA ASP A 639 -28.95 -44.83 12.81
C ASP A 639 -30.17 -44.27 12.06
N LEU A 640 -30.31 -44.63 10.78
CA LEU A 640 -31.43 -44.21 9.94
C LEU A 640 -32.74 -44.88 10.39
N PRO A 641 -33.83 -44.11 10.57
CA PRO A 641 -35.13 -44.68 10.87
C PRO A 641 -35.67 -45.44 9.65
N THR A 642 -36.34 -46.56 9.90
CA THR A 642 -36.91 -47.41 8.85
C THR A 642 -38.42 -47.21 8.77
N PHE A 643 -38.94 -47.00 7.56
CA PHE A 643 -40.38 -46.94 7.33
C PHE A 643 -40.98 -48.35 7.35
N ASP A 644 -41.83 -48.63 8.34
CA ASP A 644 -42.53 -49.91 8.44
C ASP A 644 -43.87 -49.80 7.70
N THR A 645 -43.96 -50.55 6.59
CA THR A 645 -45.13 -50.56 5.70
C THR A 645 -46.39 -51.15 6.34
N THR A 646 -46.25 -51.91 7.43
CA THR A 646 -47.38 -52.54 8.14
C THR A 646 -48.07 -51.60 9.11
N ILE A 647 -47.30 -50.74 9.79
CA ILE A 647 -47.83 -49.74 10.74
C ILE A 647 -47.92 -48.33 10.15
N GLN A 648 -47.46 -48.13 8.92
CA GLN A 648 -47.45 -46.84 8.20
C GLN A 648 -46.73 -45.73 9.00
N GLN A 649 -45.68 -46.10 9.73
CA GLN A 649 -44.92 -45.20 10.62
C GLN A 649 -43.42 -45.53 10.57
N TYR A 650 -42.60 -44.51 10.84
CA TYR A 650 -41.16 -44.68 11.00
C TYR A 650 -40.84 -45.27 12.38
N VAL A 651 -40.00 -46.30 12.40
CA VAL A 651 -39.49 -46.94 13.62
C VAL A 651 -38.05 -46.47 13.85
N ASN A 652 -37.63 -46.34 15.11
CA ASN A 652 -36.30 -45.87 15.53
C ASN A 652 -35.97 -44.41 15.16
N VAL A 653 -36.93 -43.50 15.26
CA VAL A 653 -36.70 -42.07 15.02
C VAL A 653 -35.91 -41.46 16.19
N ASN A 654 -34.66 -41.08 15.91
CA ASN A 654 -33.80 -40.37 16.84
C ASN A 654 -34.14 -38.87 16.91
N GLY A 655 -33.68 -38.20 17.97
CA GLY A 655 -33.94 -36.78 18.22
C GLY A 655 -33.15 -35.79 17.34
N ASP A 656 -32.12 -36.25 16.63
CA ASP A 656 -31.34 -35.42 15.71
C ASP A 656 -32.17 -35.04 14.47
N LEU A 657 -32.00 -33.81 13.99
CA LEU A 657 -32.80 -33.26 12.89
C LEU A 657 -32.72 -34.12 11.62
N GLY A 658 -31.53 -34.61 11.26
CA GLY A 658 -31.35 -35.45 10.07
C GLY A 658 -32.07 -36.80 10.13
N CYS A 659 -32.38 -37.30 11.33
CA CYS A 659 -33.14 -38.54 11.53
C CYS A 659 -34.65 -38.34 11.50
N GLN A 660 -35.16 -37.12 11.38
CA GLN A 660 -36.61 -36.90 11.36
C GLN A 660 -37.18 -37.18 9.96
N PRO A 661 -38.37 -37.81 9.88
CA PRO A 661 -39.02 -38.05 8.61
C PRO A 661 -39.56 -36.73 8.02
N MET A 662 -39.40 -36.55 6.71
CA MET A 662 -39.83 -35.32 6.05
C MET A 662 -41.35 -35.26 5.90
N THR A 663 -41.95 -34.14 6.32
CA THR A 663 -43.40 -33.91 6.18
C THR A 663 -43.73 -33.15 4.89
N ASN A 664 -44.84 -33.50 4.25
CA ASN A 664 -45.33 -32.93 2.99
C ASN A 664 -44.31 -32.95 1.81
N PRO A 665 -43.68 -34.10 1.50
CA PRO A 665 -42.91 -34.23 0.26
C PRO A 665 -43.81 -34.02 -0.98
N PRO A 666 -43.26 -33.54 -2.11
CA PRO A 666 -43.94 -33.58 -3.41
C PRO A 666 -44.40 -35.00 -3.75
N VAL A 667 -45.46 -35.12 -4.55
CA VAL A 667 -46.08 -36.41 -4.92
C VAL A 667 -45.10 -37.40 -5.58
N ASP A 668 -44.01 -36.89 -6.16
CA ASP A 668 -42.97 -37.68 -6.82
C ASP A 668 -41.91 -38.25 -5.85
N ILE A 669 -41.92 -37.89 -4.57
CA ILE A 669 -40.95 -38.32 -3.55
C ILE A 669 -41.69 -39.13 -2.48
N ASP A 670 -41.47 -40.44 -2.50
CA ASP A 670 -42.02 -41.37 -1.52
C ASP A 670 -41.15 -41.39 -0.24
N HIS A 671 -41.78 -41.57 0.93
CA HIS A 671 -41.21 -41.68 2.29
C HIS A 671 -39.66 -41.53 2.39
N ILE A 672 -39.18 -40.31 2.67
CA ILE A 672 -37.74 -40.01 2.81
C ILE A 672 -37.43 -39.28 4.12
N THR A 673 -36.24 -39.52 4.69
CA THR A 673 -35.72 -38.75 5.83
C THR A 673 -35.05 -37.44 5.39
N ILE A 674 -34.85 -36.51 6.32
CA ILE A 674 -34.16 -35.23 6.02
C ILE A 674 -32.73 -35.47 5.55
N LYS A 675 -31.98 -36.38 6.19
CA LYS A 675 -30.63 -36.77 5.76
C LYS A 675 -30.62 -37.26 4.31
N GLU A 676 -31.48 -38.22 3.98
CA GLU A 676 -31.53 -38.80 2.63
C GLU A 676 -31.94 -37.75 1.57
N TYR A 677 -32.87 -36.85 1.91
CA TYR A 677 -33.26 -35.75 1.02
C TYR A 677 -32.09 -34.79 0.75
N VAL A 678 -31.40 -34.36 1.80
CA VAL A 678 -30.27 -33.42 1.68
C VAL A 678 -29.09 -34.04 0.92
N GLU A 679 -28.79 -35.32 1.18
CA GLU A 679 -27.71 -36.04 0.50
C GLU A 679 -28.03 -36.35 -0.97
N SER A 680 -29.30 -36.60 -1.31
CA SER A 680 -29.70 -36.91 -2.69
C SER A 680 -29.90 -35.65 -3.56
N VAL A 681 -30.42 -34.56 -2.99
CA VAL A 681 -30.74 -33.33 -3.74
C VAL A 681 -29.57 -32.36 -3.76
N PHE A 682 -28.95 -32.11 -2.61
CA PHE A 682 -27.88 -31.12 -2.46
C PHE A 682 -26.48 -31.75 -2.41
N GLU A 683 -26.36 -33.08 -2.44
CA GLU A 683 -25.09 -33.82 -2.34
C GLU A 683 -24.25 -33.47 -1.09
N CYS A 684 -24.92 -33.05 -0.01
CA CYS A 684 -24.28 -32.63 1.25
C CYS A 684 -24.19 -33.79 2.24
N LYS A 685 -23.19 -34.65 2.07
CA LYS A 685 -23.00 -35.88 2.86
C LYS A 685 -22.28 -35.66 4.19
N HIS A 686 -22.77 -36.29 5.25
CA HIS A 686 -22.16 -36.19 6.58
C HIS A 686 -20.75 -36.82 6.64
N ASP A 687 -20.54 -37.96 5.98
CA ASP A 687 -19.25 -38.67 5.98
C ASP A 687 -18.12 -37.89 5.29
N GLU A 688 -18.46 -36.89 4.49
CA GLU A 688 -17.51 -36.13 3.68
C GLU A 688 -17.03 -34.84 4.36
N ILE A 689 -17.51 -34.51 5.56
CA ILE A 689 -17.20 -33.26 6.27
C ILE A 689 -15.68 -33.03 6.38
N TRP A 690 -14.92 -34.02 6.86
CA TRP A 690 -13.47 -33.88 7.04
C TRP A 690 -12.71 -33.76 5.72
N ARG A 691 -13.17 -34.47 4.68
CA ARG A 691 -12.62 -34.34 3.33
C ARG A 691 -12.85 -32.92 2.80
N ASN A 692 -14.04 -32.39 2.99
CA ASN A 692 -14.39 -31.03 2.55
C ASN A 692 -13.59 -29.97 3.32
N PHE A 693 -13.37 -30.13 4.63
CA PHE A 693 -12.48 -29.24 5.41
C PHE A 693 -11.06 -29.21 4.83
N GLY A 694 -10.51 -30.39 4.50
CA GLY A 694 -9.19 -30.51 3.86
C GLY A 694 -9.14 -29.80 2.50
N ILE A 695 -10.21 -29.90 1.70
CA ILE A 695 -10.31 -29.22 0.40
C ILE A 695 -10.37 -27.69 0.57
N VAL A 696 -11.19 -27.18 1.50
CA VAL A 696 -11.26 -25.72 1.77
C VAL A 696 -9.89 -25.18 2.19
N LEU A 697 -9.18 -25.89 3.08
CA LEU A 697 -7.83 -25.50 3.49
C LEU A 697 -6.84 -25.53 2.31
N ALA A 698 -6.93 -26.54 1.44
CA ALA A 698 -6.11 -26.64 0.24
C ALA A 698 -6.35 -25.46 -0.72
N PHE A 699 -7.61 -25.02 -0.90
CA PHE A 699 -7.92 -23.82 -1.67
C PHE A 699 -7.37 -22.53 -1.04
N ILE A 700 -7.49 -22.38 0.28
CA ILE A 700 -6.90 -21.25 1.01
C ILE A 700 -5.38 -21.18 0.77
N VAL A 701 -4.68 -22.31 0.93
CA VAL A 701 -3.24 -22.41 0.67
C VAL A 701 -2.93 -22.13 -0.80
N GLY A 702 -3.70 -22.67 -1.74
CA GLY A 702 -3.51 -22.45 -3.18
C GLY A 702 -3.64 -20.98 -3.58
N ILE A 703 -4.70 -20.30 -3.14
CA ILE A 703 -4.91 -18.86 -3.37
C ILE A 703 -3.77 -18.05 -2.76
N ARG A 704 -3.32 -18.43 -1.56
CA ARG A 704 -2.19 -17.76 -0.89
C ARG A 704 -0.87 -17.96 -1.62
N LEU A 705 -0.58 -19.15 -2.14
CA LEU A 705 0.61 -19.40 -2.95
C LEU A 705 0.58 -18.57 -4.25
N LEU A 706 -0.58 -18.49 -4.92
CA LEU A 706 -0.76 -17.63 -6.08
C LEU A 706 -0.53 -16.15 -5.71
N ALA A 707 -1.04 -15.69 -4.57
CA ALA A 707 -0.84 -14.32 -4.11
C ALA A 707 0.64 -13.98 -3.86
N LEU A 708 1.40 -14.93 -3.29
CA LEU A 708 2.84 -14.80 -3.11
C LEU A 708 3.58 -14.74 -4.46
N LEU A 709 3.18 -15.56 -5.44
CA LEU A 709 3.75 -15.52 -6.78
C LEU A 709 3.44 -14.19 -7.48
N SER A 710 2.21 -13.69 -7.37
CA SER A 710 1.82 -12.36 -7.88
C SER A 710 2.68 -11.27 -7.26
N LEU A 711 2.82 -11.23 -5.93
CA LEU A 711 3.68 -10.25 -5.25
C LEU A 711 5.16 -10.35 -5.66
N ARG A 712 5.65 -11.54 -6.03
CA ARG A 712 7.04 -11.74 -6.42
C ARG A 712 7.32 -11.38 -7.87
N PHE A 713 6.42 -11.70 -8.79
CA PHE A 713 6.70 -11.60 -10.23
C PHE A 713 5.96 -10.45 -10.93
N ILE A 714 4.86 -9.98 -10.38
CA ILE A 714 4.06 -8.89 -10.97
C ILE A 714 4.46 -7.57 -10.32
N ASN A 715 4.68 -6.55 -11.15
CA ASN A 715 4.87 -5.17 -10.71
C ASN A 715 4.19 -4.24 -11.70
N HIS A 716 3.11 -3.59 -11.26
CA HIS A 716 2.29 -2.70 -12.09
C HIS A 716 2.85 -1.28 -12.23
N GLN A 717 3.92 -0.92 -11.52
CA GLN A 717 4.62 0.37 -11.69
C GLN A 717 5.60 0.38 -12.88
N LYS A 718 5.91 -0.78 -13.46
CA LYS A 718 6.69 -0.86 -14.71
C LYS A 718 5.76 -0.58 -15.91
N ARG A 719 5.42 0.69 -16.11
CA ARG A 719 4.94 1.17 -17.41
C ARG A 719 6.08 1.82 -18.18
#